data_AF-A0A439MRL1-F1
#
_entry.id   AF-A0A439MRL1-F1
#
_cell.length_a   1.000
_cell.length_b   1.000
_cell.length_c   1.000
_cell.angle_alpha   90.00
_cell.angle_beta   90.00
_cell.angle_gamma   90.00
#
_symmetry.space_group_name_H-M   'P 1'
#
loop_
_entity.id
_entity.type
_entity.pdbx_description
1 polymer ?
#
loop_
_entity_poly.entity_id
_entity_poly.type
_entity_poly.pdbx_seq_one_letter_code
_entity_poly.pdbx_strand_id
1 'polypeptide(L)'
;MDIHELIGKVACSILTEELSDHTPEAGTARFLLDGLSVAQTVAVTRAVLADLFLAERIEIKLPKTLFEGHALPEEILTERNATFYRSADCDKSAFLITNATSEEGQAEDMSLHEVTPVGSAQLMERLPAWVSVASAGLALTDDARVWWEKSLAGLVQVGSTALERFARYVVSTREAVIDEGHPIVEALGYALPALQLPRDPAAFAGIKDRSRRHPSVWRREFVGLRRKRHPYLLKQNPNQIVISESELRYAYEKARDVIPALVHPVVELFIESRPGWNSSSEALANCQWEHIKPLFEGLAREKANLGQDTQRFYAEGPADLLSIEDEEYLELLVKRKTTSAPEDEDIVFYERHRDEIREDRKLKSSWDKFIYGRPLETDDFLSGLALMMETLNARSMSGVQRHLTIRCDSVTKRDLRGLNTEAGLFFSLRYAGLQKLVGPGATIEFGALMDYPAVLQGWRDSKDKSPVNRSVAKAALQLRFQLELETTDFDGGTSIASAQLIWKYRPDVISSQLADDWERLSQHPFVALRCGREPGTAGRRPGSIDLSDVRTLVPGYDRDRGSLVPTYRRERDLRLNWKANLRTAREQDLISEDGSEQLKARFDAFSEGYEEAIFAFRQEGASNPACREQASQYADLLDAVRKLAPGDRNKELLLRPLLELGQAPVGDGAAAAIVAPWHPLRLAAAWRKAHLVRQVVRTVIELPGGLEGDTKLFFRDLAEDMRHVFYPEVVVSWRGRKPALLALVDSQGDYSLHERPVLEGAGGGETNDDATAGSNCLLDLTQRYLNLHPHERANMSLVLYNCDSARLPQQIVEGLGDVNDDEDMRCQVMLRHTDGERLRDIYRAILTSASNSPEVLAASEVTQDFMARLRISVIADQAPPPDARDGRPYDIVFSQDVISRHASVEWYRESADPADIATLLPARWSRRRPGAMDDLKSCVYLCSPVQSREGWAHLSALTTFLKSDEGDRDGKRLLPVRQLDFRDDRTARIFQETHDLGAWVVNFDE
;
A
#
# COMPACT_ATOMS: atom_id res chain seq x y z
N MET A 1 -11.36 -52.09 -2.88
CA MET A 1 -9.98 -51.62 -2.66
C MET A 1 -10.05 -50.68 -1.49
N ASP A 2 -9.33 -50.96 -0.41
CA ASP A 2 -9.34 -50.10 0.78
C ASP A 2 -8.39 -48.89 0.62
N ILE A 3 -8.63 -47.80 1.35
CA ILE A 3 -7.81 -46.58 1.30
C ILE A 3 -6.36 -46.85 1.72
N HIS A 4 -6.14 -47.72 2.72
CA HIS A 4 -4.81 -48.08 3.18
C HIS A 4 -4.09 -49.00 2.20
N GLU A 5 -4.84 -49.91 1.56
CA GLU A 5 -4.33 -50.76 0.48
C GLU A 5 -3.84 -49.93 -0.72
N LEU A 6 -4.59 -48.89 -1.09
CA LEU A 6 -4.21 -47.96 -2.17
C LEU A 6 -2.93 -47.19 -1.81
N ILE A 7 -2.86 -46.60 -0.62
CA ILE A 7 -1.67 -45.87 -0.13
C ILE A 7 -0.43 -46.78 -0.15
N GLY A 8 -0.55 -48.02 0.34
CA GLY A 8 0.55 -48.98 0.35
C GLY A 8 1.06 -49.32 -1.05
N LYS A 9 0.16 -49.58 -2.00
CA LYS A 9 0.52 -49.87 -3.40
C LYS A 9 1.17 -48.68 -4.11
N VAL A 10 0.70 -47.46 -3.85
CA VAL A 10 1.31 -46.24 -4.39
C VAL A 10 2.71 -46.04 -3.83
N ALA A 11 2.90 -46.21 -2.52
CA ALA A 11 4.23 -46.13 -1.90
C ALA A 11 5.21 -47.17 -2.48
N CYS A 12 4.76 -48.41 -2.70
CA CYS A 12 5.57 -49.41 -3.40
C CYS A 12 5.94 -48.99 -4.82
N SER A 13 5.00 -48.44 -5.59
CA SER A 13 5.30 -47.96 -6.95
C SER A 13 6.45 -46.94 -6.95
N ILE A 14 6.42 -46.00 -5.98
CA ILE A 14 7.45 -44.97 -5.85
C ILE A 14 8.79 -45.58 -5.43
N LEU A 15 8.79 -46.45 -4.42
CA LEU A 15 10.00 -47.13 -3.95
C LEU A 15 10.64 -48.00 -5.04
N THR A 16 9.83 -48.65 -5.88
CA THR A 16 10.30 -49.47 -6.99
C THR A 16 10.96 -48.62 -8.08
N GLU A 17 10.38 -47.46 -8.40
CA GLU A 17 10.98 -46.51 -9.35
C GLU A 17 12.35 -46.01 -8.84
N GLU A 18 12.41 -45.51 -7.60
CA GLU A 18 13.64 -44.97 -7.02
C GLU A 18 14.75 -46.04 -6.90
N LEU A 19 14.40 -47.30 -6.58
CA LEU A 19 15.35 -48.42 -6.47
C LEU A 19 15.71 -49.10 -7.79
N SER A 20 14.97 -48.82 -8.88
CA SER A 20 15.31 -49.34 -10.21
C SER A 20 16.46 -48.56 -10.85
N ASP A 21 16.61 -47.28 -10.50
CA ASP A 21 17.67 -46.39 -10.99
C ASP A 21 18.97 -46.46 -10.15
N HIS A 22 18.95 -47.15 -9.01
CA HIS A 22 20.10 -47.30 -8.13
C HIS A 22 21.16 -48.29 -8.68
N THR A 23 22.37 -47.79 -8.95
CA THR A 23 23.56 -48.60 -9.25
C THR A 23 24.28 -49.04 -7.96
N PRO A 24 24.89 -50.23 -7.91
CA PRO A 24 25.55 -50.76 -6.71
C PRO A 24 26.76 -49.95 -6.22
N GLU A 25 27.26 -48.99 -7.00
CA GLU A 25 28.33 -48.05 -6.60
C GLU A 25 27.81 -46.83 -5.79
N ALA A 26 26.48 -46.64 -5.68
CA ALA A 26 25.86 -45.43 -5.13
C ALA A 26 25.65 -45.42 -3.59
N GLY A 27 26.07 -46.46 -2.86
CA GLY A 27 25.86 -46.58 -1.41
C GLY A 27 24.42 -46.96 -1.00
N THR A 28 24.18 -47.10 0.31
CA THR A 28 22.88 -47.50 0.87
C THR A 28 21.88 -46.33 0.85
N ALA A 29 20.73 -46.49 0.19
CA ALA A 29 19.65 -45.51 0.21
C ALA A 29 18.86 -45.56 1.53
N ARG A 30 18.28 -44.44 1.96
CA ARG A 30 17.51 -44.37 3.21
C ARG A 30 16.21 -43.63 2.96
N PHE A 31 15.09 -44.29 3.23
CA PHE A 31 13.75 -43.75 3.07
C PHE A 31 13.07 -43.58 4.43
N LEU A 32 12.47 -42.41 4.66
CA LEU A 32 11.76 -42.07 5.89
C LEU A 32 10.26 -41.96 5.64
N LEU A 33 9.45 -42.82 6.25
CA LEU A 33 8.00 -42.68 6.30
C LEU A 33 7.65 -41.52 7.25
N ASP A 34 7.57 -40.33 6.65
CA ASP A 34 7.49 -39.05 7.32
C ASP A 34 6.04 -38.58 7.50
N GLY A 35 5.63 -38.34 8.75
CA GLY A 35 4.31 -37.78 9.06
C GLY A 35 3.12 -38.67 8.68
N LEU A 36 3.34 -39.98 8.50
CA LEU A 36 2.28 -40.96 8.24
C LEU A 36 1.72 -41.52 9.54
N SER A 37 0.40 -41.77 9.58
CA SER A 37 -0.24 -42.41 10.74
C SER A 37 0.21 -43.87 10.89
N VAL A 38 0.04 -44.46 12.08
CA VAL A 38 0.39 -45.87 12.34
C VAL A 38 -0.28 -46.81 11.33
N ALA A 39 -1.57 -46.60 11.04
CA ALA A 39 -2.30 -47.40 10.07
C ALA A 39 -1.74 -47.29 8.64
N GLN A 40 -1.32 -46.08 8.23
CA GLN A 40 -0.70 -45.84 6.92
C GLN A 40 0.68 -46.50 6.84
N THR A 41 1.51 -46.35 7.87
CA THR A 41 2.85 -46.95 7.96
C THR A 41 2.80 -48.48 7.92
N VAL A 42 1.85 -49.09 8.65
CA VAL A 42 1.60 -50.53 8.62
C VAL A 42 1.19 -50.99 7.21
N ALA A 43 0.33 -50.22 6.53
CA ALA A 43 -0.13 -50.56 5.19
C ALA A 43 0.99 -50.50 4.14
N VAL A 44 1.84 -49.47 4.19
CA VAL A 44 3.04 -49.37 3.33
C VAL A 44 3.98 -50.53 3.61
N THR A 45 4.25 -50.82 4.88
CA THR A 45 5.14 -51.92 5.29
C THR A 45 4.65 -53.27 4.77
N ARG A 46 3.35 -53.58 4.90
CA ARG A 46 2.77 -54.81 4.37
C ARG A 46 2.85 -54.88 2.85
N ALA A 47 2.65 -53.76 2.17
CA ALA A 47 2.77 -53.71 0.71
C ALA A 47 4.21 -53.96 0.25
N VAL A 48 5.21 -53.40 0.95
CA VAL A 48 6.64 -53.61 0.66
C VAL A 48 7.05 -55.06 0.88
N LEU A 49 6.59 -55.70 1.97
CA LEU A 49 6.88 -57.10 2.25
C LEU A 49 6.22 -58.08 1.27
N ALA A 50 5.08 -57.68 0.68
CA ALA A 50 4.38 -58.49 -0.32
C ALA A 50 4.97 -58.37 -1.72
N ASP A 51 5.76 -57.33 -2.00
CA ASP A 51 6.44 -57.11 -3.27
C ASP A 51 7.83 -57.78 -3.25
N LEU A 52 8.02 -58.81 -4.10
CA LEU A 52 9.27 -59.58 -4.13
C LEU A 52 10.50 -58.73 -4.47
N PHE A 53 10.36 -57.72 -5.33
CA PHE A 53 11.48 -56.86 -5.73
C PHE A 53 11.92 -55.96 -4.56
N LEU A 54 10.96 -55.39 -3.83
CA LEU A 54 11.24 -54.50 -2.70
C LEU A 54 11.66 -55.28 -1.45
N ALA A 55 11.05 -56.43 -1.17
CA ALA A 55 11.37 -57.25 0.00
C ALA A 55 12.82 -57.75 0.00
N GLU A 56 13.40 -58.03 -1.18
CA GLU A 56 14.81 -58.42 -1.31
C GLU A 56 15.78 -57.24 -1.13
N ARG A 57 15.35 -56.00 -1.44
CA ARG A 57 16.20 -54.80 -1.54
C ARG A 57 16.07 -53.81 -0.38
N ILE A 58 14.97 -53.86 0.37
CA ILE A 58 14.69 -52.95 1.47
C ILE A 58 14.79 -53.70 2.81
N GLU A 59 15.53 -53.12 3.74
CA GLU A 59 15.51 -53.51 5.15
C GLU A 59 14.62 -52.54 5.93
N ILE A 60 13.53 -53.05 6.50
CA ILE A 60 12.54 -52.25 7.23
C ILE A 60 12.90 -52.25 8.71
N LYS A 61 12.91 -51.08 9.35
CA LYS A 61 13.15 -50.92 10.80
C LYS A 61 12.13 -49.96 11.41
N LEU A 62 11.18 -50.51 12.18
CA LEU A 62 10.11 -49.75 12.84
C LEU A 62 10.22 -49.84 14.38
N PRO A 63 9.95 -48.76 15.13
CA PRO A 63 9.99 -48.78 16.60
C PRO A 63 9.03 -49.82 17.21
N LYS A 64 9.58 -50.75 18.00
CA LYS A 64 8.79 -51.83 18.64
C LYS A 64 7.66 -51.28 19.52
N THR A 65 7.91 -50.17 20.22
CA THR A 65 6.95 -49.50 21.12
C THR A 65 5.65 -49.06 20.46
N LEU A 66 5.66 -48.75 19.15
CA LEU A 66 4.49 -48.26 18.42
C LEU A 66 3.84 -49.30 17.51
N PHE A 67 4.61 -50.29 17.03
CA PHE A 67 4.17 -51.21 15.99
C PHE A 67 3.98 -52.67 16.48
N GLU A 68 4.28 -52.96 17.74
CA GLU A 68 3.96 -54.25 18.36
C GLU A 68 2.44 -54.50 18.40
N GLY A 69 2.00 -55.72 18.08
CA GLY A 69 0.58 -56.09 18.02
C GLY A 69 -0.13 -55.83 16.68
N HIS A 70 0.51 -55.20 15.70
CA HIS A 70 -0.06 -54.95 14.35
C HIS A 70 0.15 -56.10 13.34
N ALA A 71 0.47 -57.33 13.80
CA ALA A 71 0.73 -58.51 12.97
C ALA A 71 1.82 -58.30 11.90
N LEU A 72 2.93 -57.66 12.29
CA LEU A 72 4.14 -57.49 11.49
C LEU A 72 5.23 -58.49 11.94
N PRO A 73 6.16 -58.93 11.06
CA PRO A 73 7.25 -59.81 11.44
C PRO A 73 8.15 -59.19 12.52
N GLU A 74 8.64 -59.98 13.47
CA GLU A 74 9.50 -59.47 14.57
C GLU A 74 10.85 -58.95 14.04
N GLU A 75 11.33 -59.46 12.91
CA GLU A 75 12.61 -59.12 12.27
C GLU A 75 12.70 -57.67 11.77
N ILE A 76 11.55 -57.02 11.54
CA ILE A 76 11.48 -55.63 11.07
C ILE A 76 11.24 -54.61 12.20
N LEU A 77 11.07 -55.08 13.43
CA LEU A 77 10.91 -54.23 14.61
C LEU A 77 12.27 -53.96 15.26
N THR A 78 12.43 -52.76 15.82
CA THR A 78 13.67 -52.33 16.47
C THR A 78 13.41 -51.54 17.75
N GLU A 79 14.33 -51.65 18.70
CA GLU A 79 14.39 -50.81 19.91
C GLU A 79 15.31 -49.59 19.72
N ARG A 80 15.97 -49.47 18.55
CA ARG A 80 16.86 -48.34 18.23
C ARG A 80 16.08 -47.18 17.60
N ASN A 81 16.53 -45.96 17.91
CA ASN A 81 16.02 -44.71 17.34
C ASN A 81 16.26 -44.63 15.81
N ALA A 82 15.37 -43.98 15.06
CA ALA A 82 15.50 -43.70 13.62
C ALA A 82 16.84 -43.04 13.21
N THR A 83 17.37 -42.09 13.98
CA THR A 83 18.67 -41.42 13.82
C THR A 83 19.85 -42.37 13.82
N PHE A 84 19.76 -43.51 14.52
CA PHE A 84 20.80 -44.54 14.48
C PHE A 84 20.98 -45.09 13.06
N TYR A 85 19.87 -45.28 12.34
CA TYR A 85 19.87 -45.86 11.00
C TYR A 85 20.31 -44.88 9.91
N ARG A 86 20.52 -43.59 10.25
CA ARG A 86 21.10 -42.59 9.35
C ARG A 86 22.53 -42.95 8.92
N SER A 87 23.31 -43.57 9.81
CA SER A 87 24.71 -43.92 9.56
C SER A 87 25.01 -45.41 9.75
N ALA A 88 23.98 -46.24 9.96
CA ALA A 88 24.15 -47.69 10.08
C ALA A 88 24.46 -48.32 8.72
N ASP A 89 25.30 -49.37 8.73
CA ASP A 89 25.53 -50.24 7.58
C ASP A 89 24.27 -51.09 7.32
N CYS A 90 23.94 -51.28 6.04
CA CYS A 90 22.82 -52.10 5.59
C CYS A 90 23.33 -53.21 4.67
N ASP A 91 22.92 -54.44 4.93
CA ASP A 91 23.23 -55.58 4.06
C ASP A 91 22.37 -55.59 2.78
N LYS A 92 21.36 -54.72 2.71
CA LYS A 92 20.49 -54.51 1.54
C LYS A 92 20.71 -53.14 0.89
N SER A 93 20.03 -52.91 -0.23
CA SER A 93 20.15 -51.67 -1.01
C SER A 93 19.61 -50.44 -0.29
N ALA A 94 18.61 -50.58 0.59
CA ALA A 94 18.03 -49.44 1.30
C ALA A 94 17.47 -49.76 2.70
N PHE A 95 17.42 -48.75 3.57
CA PHE A 95 16.61 -48.76 4.79
C PHE A 95 15.25 -48.08 4.58
N LEU A 96 14.19 -48.63 5.18
CA LEU A 96 12.89 -47.98 5.34
C LEU A 96 12.61 -47.80 6.84
N ILE A 97 12.59 -46.53 7.28
CA ILE A 97 12.44 -46.11 8.67
C ILE A 97 11.26 -45.15 8.83
N THR A 98 10.84 -44.84 10.06
CA THR A 98 9.76 -43.87 10.34
C THR A 98 10.17 -42.93 11.47
N ASN A 99 9.66 -41.70 11.44
CA ASN A 99 9.78 -40.72 12.54
C ASN A 99 8.54 -40.71 13.46
N ALA A 100 7.59 -41.63 13.28
CA ALA A 100 6.48 -41.77 14.21
C ALA A 100 7.01 -42.02 15.62
N THR A 101 6.74 -41.09 16.55
CA THR A 101 7.10 -41.16 17.96
C THR A 101 5.85 -41.13 18.84
N SER A 102 5.94 -41.67 20.06
CA SER A 102 4.94 -41.44 21.11
C SER A 102 4.98 -39.98 21.56
N GLU A 103 3.83 -39.42 21.97
CA GLU A 103 3.47 -37.99 22.16
C GLU A 103 4.40 -37.05 23.00
N GLU A 104 5.64 -37.40 23.32
CA GLU A 104 6.58 -36.57 24.11
C GLU A 104 7.92 -36.23 23.41
N GLY A 105 8.08 -36.48 22.10
CA GLY A 105 9.38 -36.40 21.42
C GLY A 105 9.54 -35.34 20.32
N GLN A 106 9.23 -34.05 20.56
CA GLN A 106 9.39 -32.97 19.55
C GLN A 106 10.85 -32.57 19.22
N ALA A 107 11.85 -33.34 19.65
CA ALA A 107 13.27 -32.94 19.58
C ALA A 107 14.12 -33.65 18.50
N GLU A 108 13.55 -34.56 17.69
CA GLU A 108 14.37 -35.42 16.80
C GLU A 108 14.35 -35.02 15.30
N ASP A 109 13.42 -34.17 14.86
CA ASP A 109 13.22 -33.84 13.43
C ASP A 109 14.40 -33.09 12.78
N MET A 110 15.19 -32.33 13.55
CA MET A 110 16.33 -31.56 13.01
C MET A 110 17.52 -32.43 12.57
N SER A 111 17.52 -33.73 12.88
CA SER A 111 18.67 -34.62 12.68
C SER A 111 18.52 -35.64 11.53
N LEU A 112 17.37 -35.65 10.84
CA LEU A 112 17.03 -36.62 9.78
C LEU A 112 16.90 -36.01 8.37
N HIS A 113 17.28 -34.74 8.16
CA HIS A 113 17.20 -34.06 6.86
C HIS A 113 18.00 -34.71 5.71
N GLU A 114 18.96 -35.59 6.01
CA GLU A 114 19.78 -36.31 5.02
C GLU A 114 19.11 -37.60 4.48
N VAL A 115 17.90 -37.94 4.94
CA VAL A 115 17.15 -39.14 4.54
C VAL A 115 16.02 -38.77 3.58
N THR A 116 15.79 -39.56 2.53
CA THR A 116 14.74 -39.28 1.52
C THR A 116 13.34 -39.49 2.14
N PRO A 117 12.51 -38.45 2.29
CA PRO A 117 11.18 -38.60 2.88
C PRO A 117 10.19 -39.23 1.89
N VAL A 118 9.37 -40.15 2.39
CA VAL A 118 8.20 -40.75 1.74
C VAL A 118 6.99 -40.46 2.63
N GLY A 119 6.60 -39.19 2.67
CA GLY A 119 5.49 -38.67 3.45
C GLY A 119 4.27 -38.31 2.58
N SER A 120 3.26 -37.72 3.22
CA SER A 120 2.00 -37.35 2.55
C SER A 120 2.21 -36.47 1.30
N ALA A 121 3.18 -35.53 1.34
CA ALA A 121 3.50 -34.66 0.22
C ALA A 121 4.08 -35.44 -0.97
N GLN A 122 5.11 -36.27 -0.73
CA GLN A 122 5.77 -37.04 -1.80
C GLN A 122 4.83 -38.06 -2.43
N LEU A 123 3.94 -38.66 -1.63
CA LEU A 123 2.89 -39.53 -2.15
C LEU A 123 1.93 -38.75 -3.08
N MET A 124 1.50 -37.55 -2.70
CA MET A 124 0.59 -36.74 -3.52
C MET A 124 1.24 -36.12 -4.76
N GLU A 125 2.57 -35.95 -4.79
CA GLU A 125 3.30 -35.47 -5.98
C GLU A 125 3.34 -36.52 -7.11
N ARG A 126 3.28 -37.82 -6.76
CA ARG A 126 3.37 -38.95 -7.70
C ARG A 126 1.98 -39.40 -8.20
N LEU A 127 1.20 -38.46 -8.74
CA LEU A 127 -0.17 -38.68 -9.23
C LEU A 127 -0.36 -39.81 -10.26
N PRO A 128 0.58 -40.05 -11.21
CA PRO A 128 0.44 -41.15 -12.15
C PRO A 128 0.34 -42.52 -11.45
N ALA A 129 1.03 -42.72 -10.33
CA ALA A 129 0.96 -43.96 -9.54
C ALA A 129 -0.43 -44.17 -8.94
N TRP A 130 -1.05 -43.11 -8.40
CA TRP A 130 -2.43 -43.17 -7.88
C TRP A 130 -3.43 -43.58 -8.95
N VAL A 131 -3.38 -42.97 -10.13
CA VAL A 131 -4.30 -43.29 -11.22
C VAL A 131 -4.01 -44.68 -11.79
N SER A 132 -2.75 -45.08 -11.90
CA SER A 132 -2.38 -46.43 -12.36
C SER A 132 -2.95 -47.52 -11.45
N VAL A 133 -2.72 -47.41 -10.14
CA VAL A 133 -3.24 -48.37 -9.16
C VAL A 133 -4.76 -48.33 -9.09
N ALA A 134 -5.36 -47.13 -9.02
CA ALA A 134 -6.80 -46.96 -8.91
C ALA A 134 -7.56 -47.26 -10.21
N SER A 135 -6.91 -47.30 -11.37
CA SER A 135 -7.52 -47.70 -12.64
C SER A 135 -7.31 -49.17 -13.00
N ALA A 136 -6.52 -49.91 -12.22
CA ALA A 136 -6.27 -51.34 -12.44
C ALA A 136 -7.59 -52.13 -12.48
N GLY A 137 -7.86 -52.81 -13.60
CA GLY A 137 -9.11 -53.55 -13.82
C GLY A 137 -10.32 -52.70 -14.23
N LEU A 138 -10.16 -51.39 -14.48
CA LEU A 138 -11.18 -50.53 -15.07
C LEU A 138 -10.98 -50.41 -16.59
N ALA A 139 -12.07 -50.46 -17.36
CA ALA A 139 -12.07 -50.22 -18.80
C ALA A 139 -12.07 -48.71 -19.14
N LEU A 140 -11.10 -47.95 -18.60
CA LEU A 140 -10.93 -46.52 -18.88
C LEU A 140 -10.11 -46.30 -20.16
N THR A 141 -10.48 -45.30 -20.96
CA THR A 141 -9.67 -44.83 -22.09
C THR A 141 -8.41 -44.10 -21.59
N ASP A 142 -7.38 -44.01 -22.44
CA ASP A 142 -6.16 -43.28 -22.09
C ASP A 142 -6.45 -41.80 -21.78
N ASP A 143 -7.35 -41.18 -22.53
CA ASP A 143 -7.84 -39.82 -22.26
C ASP A 143 -8.50 -39.70 -20.88
N ALA A 144 -9.32 -40.67 -20.48
CA ALA A 144 -9.98 -40.67 -19.17
C ALA A 144 -8.97 -40.79 -18.01
N ARG A 145 -7.92 -41.60 -18.18
CA ARG A 145 -6.81 -41.68 -17.20
C ARG A 145 -6.06 -40.36 -17.09
N VAL A 146 -5.76 -39.72 -18.23
CA VAL A 146 -5.13 -38.38 -18.25
C VAL A 146 -6.03 -37.35 -17.56
N TRP A 147 -7.34 -37.34 -17.82
CA TRP A 147 -8.25 -36.40 -17.16
C TRP A 147 -8.31 -36.62 -15.64
N TRP A 148 -8.31 -37.88 -15.20
CA TRP A 148 -8.26 -38.19 -13.77
C TRP A 148 -6.97 -37.66 -13.13
N GLU A 149 -5.83 -37.90 -13.76
CA GLU A 149 -4.53 -37.39 -13.29
C GLU A 149 -4.51 -35.86 -13.22
N LYS A 150 -4.98 -35.17 -14.26
CA LYS A 150 -5.01 -33.69 -14.29
C LYS A 150 -6.03 -33.09 -13.31
N SER A 151 -7.12 -33.81 -13.03
CA SER A 151 -8.06 -33.45 -11.96
C SER A 151 -7.40 -33.53 -10.58
N LEU A 152 -6.72 -34.65 -10.28
CA LEU A 152 -5.98 -34.80 -9.03
C LEU A 152 -4.85 -33.76 -8.90
N ALA A 153 -4.18 -33.42 -10.00
CA ALA A 153 -3.18 -32.34 -10.02
C ALA A 153 -3.81 -30.99 -9.68
N GLY A 154 -4.99 -30.70 -10.24
CA GLY A 154 -5.76 -29.53 -9.87
C GLY A 154 -6.15 -29.52 -8.40
N LEU A 155 -6.55 -30.66 -7.82
CA LEU A 155 -6.92 -30.79 -6.41
C LEU A 155 -5.73 -30.59 -5.46
N VAL A 156 -4.56 -31.16 -5.78
CA VAL A 156 -3.33 -30.98 -4.97
C VAL A 156 -2.92 -29.50 -4.95
N GLN A 157 -3.07 -28.79 -6.07
CA GLN A 157 -2.79 -27.36 -6.19
C GLN A 157 -3.73 -26.46 -5.36
N VAL A 158 -4.91 -26.92 -4.94
CA VAL A 158 -5.85 -26.14 -4.09
C VAL A 158 -5.39 -26.07 -2.61
N GLY A 159 -4.43 -26.92 -2.21
CA GLY A 159 -3.87 -26.93 -0.86
C GLY A 159 -4.73 -27.58 0.25
N SER A 160 -4.04 -28.19 1.23
CA SER A 160 -4.55 -28.76 2.51
C SER A 160 -5.53 -29.97 2.45
N THR A 161 -5.41 -30.86 1.46
CA THR A 161 -6.15 -32.14 1.52
C THR A 161 -5.33 -33.18 2.29
N ALA A 162 -5.82 -33.66 3.43
CA ALA A 162 -5.17 -34.74 4.17
C ALA A 162 -5.09 -36.02 3.30
N LEU A 163 -3.99 -36.77 3.42
CA LEU A 163 -3.74 -37.99 2.62
C LEU A 163 -4.91 -38.99 2.65
N GLU A 164 -5.55 -39.14 3.81
CA GLU A 164 -6.69 -40.03 3.97
C GLU A 164 -7.91 -39.59 3.13
N ARG A 165 -8.21 -38.28 3.09
CA ARG A 165 -9.30 -37.72 2.28
C ARG A 165 -8.99 -37.80 0.79
N PHE A 166 -7.73 -37.56 0.43
CA PHE A 166 -7.26 -37.71 -0.94
C PHE A 166 -7.42 -39.17 -1.41
N ALA A 167 -6.94 -40.14 -0.62
CA ALA A 167 -7.09 -41.56 -0.92
C ALA A 167 -8.57 -41.98 -0.97
N ARG A 168 -9.40 -41.51 -0.03
CA ARG A 168 -10.85 -41.78 -0.04
C ARG A 168 -11.51 -41.20 -1.28
N TYR A 169 -11.13 -40.01 -1.73
CA TYR A 169 -11.64 -39.42 -2.98
C TYR A 169 -11.29 -40.25 -4.21
N VAL A 170 -10.07 -40.76 -4.29
CA VAL A 170 -9.63 -41.65 -5.38
C VAL A 170 -10.39 -42.98 -5.34
N VAL A 171 -10.55 -43.60 -4.17
CA VAL A 171 -11.32 -44.85 -4.01
C VAL A 171 -12.79 -44.64 -4.35
N SER A 172 -13.43 -43.59 -3.84
CA SER A 172 -14.83 -43.29 -4.16
C SER A 172 -15.05 -42.95 -5.63
N THR A 173 -14.05 -42.35 -6.30
CA THR A 173 -14.11 -42.13 -7.76
C THR A 173 -14.07 -43.48 -8.49
N ARG A 174 -13.21 -44.41 -8.06
CA ARG A 174 -13.18 -45.78 -8.61
C ARG A 174 -14.50 -46.51 -8.39
N GLU A 175 -15.07 -46.45 -7.19
CA GLU A 175 -16.35 -47.08 -6.85
C GLU A 175 -17.48 -46.51 -7.72
N ALA A 176 -17.54 -45.19 -7.91
CA ALA A 176 -18.51 -44.56 -8.82
C ALA A 176 -18.39 -45.02 -10.28
N VAL A 177 -17.18 -45.38 -10.74
CA VAL A 177 -16.98 -45.96 -12.08
C VAL A 177 -17.45 -47.41 -12.15
N ILE A 178 -17.19 -48.23 -11.12
CA ILE A 178 -17.51 -49.67 -11.11
C ILE A 178 -18.99 -49.90 -10.82
N ASP A 179 -19.48 -49.32 -9.73
CA ASP A 179 -20.76 -49.68 -9.13
C ASP A 179 -21.91 -48.88 -9.76
N GLU A 180 -21.66 -47.61 -10.09
CA GLU A 180 -22.67 -46.68 -10.65
C GLU A 180 -22.53 -46.50 -12.17
N GLY A 181 -21.41 -46.93 -12.77
CA GLY A 181 -21.18 -46.84 -14.21
C GLY A 181 -20.91 -45.42 -14.74
N HIS A 182 -20.55 -44.46 -13.87
CA HIS A 182 -20.31 -43.08 -14.28
C HIS A 182 -19.04 -42.95 -15.15
N PRO A 183 -19.07 -42.13 -16.22
CA PRO A 183 -17.86 -41.66 -16.88
C PRO A 183 -16.94 -40.91 -15.90
N ILE A 184 -15.64 -40.91 -16.13
CA ILE A 184 -14.67 -40.41 -15.15
C ILE A 184 -14.94 -38.98 -14.65
N VAL A 185 -15.42 -38.09 -15.52
CA VAL A 185 -15.73 -36.68 -15.15
C VAL A 185 -16.91 -36.60 -14.21
N GLU A 186 -17.94 -37.42 -14.42
CA GLU A 186 -19.09 -37.51 -13.53
C GLU A 186 -18.75 -38.23 -12.23
N ALA A 187 -17.91 -39.27 -12.30
CA ALA A 187 -17.43 -40.01 -11.14
C ALA A 187 -16.62 -39.09 -10.19
N LEU A 188 -15.81 -38.18 -10.74
CA LEU A 188 -15.10 -37.15 -9.95
C LEU A 188 -16.06 -36.22 -9.21
N GLY A 189 -17.19 -35.86 -9.82
CA GLY A 189 -18.26 -35.06 -9.19
C GLY A 189 -19.08 -35.85 -8.16
N TYR A 190 -19.29 -37.15 -8.41
CA TYR A 190 -19.95 -38.06 -7.49
C TYR A 190 -19.13 -38.27 -6.20
N ALA A 191 -17.80 -38.36 -6.32
CA ALA A 191 -16.89 -38.62 -5.20
C ALA A 191 -16.64 -37.41 -4.27
N LEU A 192 -17.16 -36.22 -4.60
CA LEU A 192 -16.99 -34.98 -3.82
C LEU A 192 -17.25 -35.07 -2.30
N PRO A 193 -18.16 -35.94 -1.78
CA PRO A 193 -18.34 -36.09 -0.33
C PRO A 193 -17.06 -36.47 0.43
N ALA A 194 -16.14 -37.21 -0.20
CA ALA A 194 -14.83 -37.54 0.40
C ALA A 194 -13.97 -36.29 0.69
N LEU A 195 -14.23 -35.19 -0.04
CA LEU A 195 -13.57 -33.90 0.12
C LEU A 195 -14.41 -32.92 0.95
N GLN A 196 -15.45 -33.39 1.66
CA GLN A 196 -16.39 -32.57 2.41
C GLN A 196 -17.15 -31.56 1.53
N LEU A 197 -17.43 -31.96 0.28
CA LEU A 197 -18.22 -31.21 -0.68
C LEU A 197 -19.49 -32.00 -1.03
N PRO A 198 -20.60 -31.33 -1.39
CA PRO A 198 -21.83 -32.04 -1.73
C PRO A 198 -21.67 -32.84 -3.03
N ARG A 199 -22.27 -34.02 -3.09
CA ARG A 199 -22.27 -34.93 -4.23
C ARG A 199 -22.90 -34.25 -5.44
N ASP A 200 -22.16 -34.10 -6.53
CA ASP A 200 -22.65 -33.46 -7.74
C ASP A 200 -21.95 -34.03 -8.98
N PRO A 201 -22.53 -35.07 -9.62
CA PRO A 201 -21.98 -35.62 -10.86
C PRO A 201 -21.82 -34.59 -11.99
N ALA A 202 -22.60 -33.50 -11.98
CA ALA A 202 -22.54 -32.45 -12.98
C ALA A 202 -21.53 -31.33 -12.63
N ALA A 203 -20.85 -31.40 -11.47
CA ALA A 203 -19.97 -30.33 -10.98
C ALA A 203 -18.91 -29.89 -11.98
N PHE A 204 -18.39 -30.83 -12.78
CA PHE A 204 -17.33 -30.60 -13.76
C PHE A 204 -17.81 -30.66 -15.22
N ALA A 205 -19.13 -30.77 -15.46
CA ALA A 205 -19.69 -30.88 -16.80
C ALA A 205 -19.39 -29.65 -17.69
N GLY A 206 -19.21 -28.47 -17.08
CA GLY A 206 -18.87 -27.22 -17.77
C GLY A 206 -17.44 -27.17 -18.34
N ILE A 207 -16.56 -28.12 -18.00
CA ILE A 207 -15.19 -28.15 -18.50
C ILE A 207 -15.18 -28.71 -19.93
N LYS A 208 -14.83 -27.85 -20.89
CA LYS A 208 -14.64 -28.21 -22.31
C LYS A 208 -13.60 -29.32 -22.48
N ASP A 209 -13.83 -30.27 -23.37
CA ASP A 209 -12.96 -31.46 -23.57
C ASP A 209 -11.48 -31.13 -23.77
N ARG A 210 -11.16 -30.13 -24.61
CA ARG A 210 -9.77 -29.68 -24.83
C ARG A 210 -9.11 -29.13 -23.56
N SER A 211 -9.91 -28.58 -22.66
CA SER A 211 -9.45 -27.96 -21.42
C SER A 211 -9.24 -28.97 -20.28
N ARG A 212 -9.78 -30.18 -20.38
CA ARG A 212 -9.67 -31.24 -19.35
C ARG A 212 -8.24 -31.76 -19.14
N ARG A 213 -7.32 -31.47 -20.08
CA ARG A 213 -5.90 -31.82 -19.95
C ARG A 213 -5.08 -30.78 -19.16
N HIS A 214 -5.67 -29.66 -18.75
CA HIS A 214 -4.98 -28.59 -18.03
C HIS A 214 -5.35 -28.59 -16.53
N PRO A 215 -4.39 -28.83 -15.61
CA PRO A 215 -4.64 -28.83 -14.17
C PRO A 215 -5.24 -27.54 -13.62
N SER A 216 -4.85 -26.39 -14.17
CA SER A 216 -5.32 -25.06 -13.74
C SER A 216 -6.84 -24.89 -13.87
N VAL A 217 -7.45 -25.56 -14.85
CA VAL A 217 -8.91 -25.52 -15.04
C VAL A 217 -9.61 -26.31 -13.94
N TRP A 218 -9.10 -27.49 -13.59
CA TRP A 218 -9.62 -28.29 -12.48
C TRP A 218 -9.43 -27.59 -11.14
N ARG A 219 -8.25 -26.99 -10.89
CA ARG A 219 -7.98 -26.17 -9.70
C ARG A 219 -9.05 -25.10 -9.52
N ARG A 220 -9.31 -24.30 -10.56
CA ARG A 220 -10.32 -23.22 -10.52
C ARG A 220 -11.70 -23.75 -10.15
N GLU A 221 -12.12 -24.89 -10.71
CA GLU A 221 -13.42 -25.48 -10.38
C GLU A 221 -13.46 -25.96 -8.92
N PHE A 222 -12.42 -26.65 -8.43
CA PHE A 222 -12.33 -27.06 -7.01
C PHE A 222 -12.34 -25.88 -6.04
N VAL A 223 -11.57 -24.81 -6.30
CA VAL A 223 -11.61 -23.56 -5.51
C VAL A 223 -13.02 -22.98 -5.51
N GLY A 224 -13.67 -22.94 -6.67
CA GLY A 224 -15.04 -22.45 -6.82
C GLY A 224 -16.03 -23.25 -5.98
N LEU A 225 -15.95 -24.58 -6.00
CA LEU A 225 -16.79 -25.46 -5.20
C LEU A 225 -16.54 -25.29 -3.70
N ARG A 226 -15.27 -25.25 -3.27
CA ARG A 226 -14.88 -25.06 -1.87
C ARG A 226 -15.36 -23.71 -1.32
N ARG A 227 -15.22 -22.62 -2.08
CA ARG A 227 -15.68 -21.29 -1.66
C ARG A 227 -17.21 -21.18 -1.61
N LYS A 228 -17.91 -21.75 -2.58
CA LYS A 228 -19.36 -21.53 -2.75
C LYS A 228 -20.25 -22.54 -2.03
N ARG A 229 -19.78 -23.78 -1.82
CA ARG A 229 -20.63 -24.89 -1.37
C ARG A 229 -20.23 -25.46 0.00
N HIS A 230 -18.92 -25.58 0.28
CA HIS A 230 -18.45 -26.12 1.56
C HIS A 230 -18.99 -25.35 2.79
N PRO A 231 -19.04 -24.00 2.82
CA PRO A 231 -19.54 -23.26 3.97
C PRO A 231 -20.97 -23.64 4.37
N TYR A 232 -21.82 -23.95 3.39
CA TYR A 232 -23.21 -24.34 3.66
C TYR A 232 -23.31 -25.63 4.48
N LEU A 233 -22.42 -26.61 4.24
CA LEU A 233 -22.35 -27.85 5.02
C LEU A 233 -21.88 -27.62 6.47
N LEU A 234 -21.26 -26.47 6.75
CA LEU A 234 -20.86 -26.03 8.09
C LEU A 234 -21.90 -25.10 8.74
N LYS A 235 -23.04 -24.86 8.09
CA LYS A 235 -24.03 -23.83 8.45
C LYS A 235 -23.46 -22.41 8.42
N GLN A 236 -22.67 -22.12 7.40
CA GLN A 236 -22.14 -20.79 7.11
C GLN A 236 -22.50 -20.37 5.70
N ASN A 237 -22.62 -19.07 5.46
CA ASN A 237 -22.70 -18.55 4.11
C ASN A 237 -21.30 -18.47 3.46
N PRO A 238 -21.16 -18.18 2.15
CA PRO A 238 -19.86 -18.05 1.50
C PRO A 238 -18.93 -16.95 2.06
N ASN A 239 -19.45 -16.04 2.89
CA ASN A 239 -18.70 -15.04 3.65
C ASN A 239 -18.38 -15.51 5.09
N GLN A 240 -18.55 -16.80 5.37
CA GLN A 240 -18.28 -17.45 6.66
C GLN A 240 -19.15 -16.96 7.84
N ILE A 241 -20.28 -16.29 7.56
CA ILE A 241 -21.24 -15.89 8.60
C ILE A 241 -22.13 -17.09 8.91
N VAL A 242 -22.27 -17.41 10.20
CA VAL A 242 -23.11 -18.51 10.70
C VAL A 242 -24.57 -18.27 10.32
N ILE A 243 -25.21 -19.29 9.78
CA ILE A 243 -26.64 -19.33 9.45
C ILE A 243 -27.37 -19.92 10.65
N SER A 244 -28.36 -19.20 11.16
CA SER A 244 -29.14 -19.64 12.30
C SER A 244 -30.08 -20.80 11.94
N GLU A 245 -30.45 -21.61 12.93
CA GLU A 245 -31.44 -22.68 12.76
C GLU A 245 -32.78 -22.13 12.26
N SER A 246 -33.21 -20.97 12.76
CA SER A 246 -34.44 -20.30 12.34
C SER A 246 -34.42 -19.90 10.85
N GLU A 247 -33.29 -19.40 10.35
CA GLU A 247 -33.14 -19.03 8.93
C GLU A 247 -33.18 -20.27 8.04
N LEU A 248 -32.51 -21.35 8.43
CA LEU A 248 -32.53 -22.62 7.68
C LEU A 248 -33.93 -23.26 7.70
N ARG A 249 -34.64 -23.20 8.81
CA ARG A 249 -36.01 -23.73 8.94
C ARG A 249 -36.98 -22.96 8.05
N TYR A 250 -36.88 -21.63 8.05
CA TYR A 250 -37.66 -20.77 7.16
C TYR A 250 -37.36 -21.02 5.68
N ALA A 251 -36.08 -21.15 5.32
CA ALA A 251 -35.68 -21.48 3.95
C ALA A 251 -36.19 -22.86 3.52
N TYR A 252 -36.13 -23.85 4.43
CA TYR A 252 -36.63 -25.20 4.18
C TYR A 252 -38.15 -25.21 3.97
N GLU A 253 -38.93 -24.51 4.80
CA GLU A 253 -40.39 -24.43 4.64
C GLU A 253 -40.79 -23.89 3.26
N LYS A 254 -40.07 -22.89 2.73
CA LYS A 254 -40.29 -22.35 1.38
C LYS A 254 -39.88 -23.29 0.26
N ALA A 255 -38.81 -24.07 0.48
CA ALA A 255 -38.22 -24.94 -0.54
C ALA A 255 -38.71 -26.41 -0.46
N ARG A 256 -39.51 -26.76 0.55
CA ARG A 256 -39.87 -28.14 0.90
C ARG A 256 -40.51 -28.91 -0.26
N ASP A 257 -41.38 -28.25 -1.02
CA ASP A 257 -42.09 -28.87 -2.15
C ASP A 257 -41.17 -29.13 -3.35
N VAL A 258 -40.04 -28.42 -3.44
CA VAL A 258 -39.03 -28.56 -4.49
C VAL A 258 -37.97 -29.60 -4.11
N ILE A 259 -37.67 -29.75 -2.82
CA ILE A 259 -36.74 -30.74 -2.30
C ILE A 259 -37.41 -32.13 -2.31
N PRO A 260 -36.78 -33.19 -2.89
CA PRO A 260 -37.36 -34.53 -2.90
C PRO A 260 -37.67 -35.08 -1.51
N ALA A 261 -38.84 -35.70 -1.33
CA ALA A 261 -39.31 -36.23 -0.06
C ALA A 261 -38.36 -37.24 0.62
N LEU A 262 -37.57 -37.98 -0.17
CA LEU A 262 -36.57 -38.92 0.33
C LEU A 262 -35.46 -38.23 1.14
N VAL A 263 -35.19 -36.95 0.87
CA VAL A 263 -34.09 -36.18 1.47
C VAL A 263 -34.55 -35.37 2.68
N HIS A 264 -35.88 -35.23 2.89
CA HIS A 264 -36.47 -34.46 3.99
C HIS A 264 -35.93 -34.85 5.38
N PRO A 265 -35.82 -36.15 5.76
CA PRO A 265 -35.29 -36.52 7.07
C PRO A 265 -33.83 -36.09 7.28
N VAL A 266 -33.02 -36.11 6.21
CA VAL A 266 -31.61 -35.70 6.27
C VAL A 266 -31.50 -34.19 6.44
N VAL A 267 -32.35 -33.41 5.75
CA VAL A 267 -32.40 -31.95 5.89
C VAL A 267 -32.87 -31.54 7.28
N GLU A 268 -33.90 -32.19 7.83
CA GLU A 268 -34.40 -31.92 9.18
C GLU A 268 -33.32 -32.22 10.24
N LEU A 269 -32.66 -33.38 10.15
CA LEU A 269 -31.53 -33.73 11.03
C LEU A 269 -30.34 -32.78 10.87
N PHE A 270 -30.11 -32.25 9.66
CA PHE A 270 -29.09 -31.24 9.43
C PHE A 270 -29.46 -29.92 10.11
N ILE A 271 -30.70 -29.43 9.96
CA ILE A 271 -31.19 -28.19 10.59
C ILE A 271 -31.05 -28.26 12.11
N GLU A 272 -31.36 -29.39 12.74
CA GLU A 272 -31.28 -29.59 14.19
C GLU A 272 -29.84 -29.81 14.72
N SER A 273 -28.88 -30.16 13.85
CA SER A 273 -27.50 -30.42 14.26
C SER A 273 -26.73 -29.16 14.72
N ARG A 274 -25.58 -29.33 15.37
CA ARG A 274 -24.72 -28.18 15.73
C ARG A 274 -23.97 -27.64 14.49
N PRO A 275 -23.68 -26.33 14.41
CA PRO A 275 -22.80 -25.79 13.36
C PRO A 275 -21.41 -26.48 13.35
N GLY A 276 -20.80 -26.59 12.17
CA GLY A 276 -19.55 -27.32 11.96
C GLY A 276 -19.73 -28.69 11.27
N TRP A 277 -18.62 -29.37 10.98
CA TRP A 277 -18.65 -30.67 10.29
C TRP A 277 -19.05 -31.80 11.25
N ASN A 278 -20.19 -32.45 11.01
CA ASN A 278 -20.71 -33.55 11.82
C ASN A 278 -21.37 -34.64 10.93
N SER A 279 -21.90 -35.69 11.55
CA SER A 279 -22.55 -36.80 10.83
C SER A 279 -23.76 -36.37 10.00
N SER A 280 -24.52 -35.35 10.42
CA SER A 280 -25.63 -34.79 9.64
C SER A 280 -25.12 -33.99 8.44
N SER A 281 -24.02 -33.24 8.58
CA SER A 281 -23.35 -32.56 7.44
C SER A 281 -22.82 -33.57 6.43
N GLU A 282 -22.24 -34.68 6.89
CA GLU A 282 -21.77 -35.78 6.04
C GLU A 282 -22.93 -36.49 5.33
N ALA A 283 -24.04 -36.76 6.03
CA ALA A 283 -25.25 -37.31 5.43
C ALA A 283 -25.83 -36.37 4.36
N LEU A 284 -25.87 -35.07 4.63
CA LEU A 284 -26.32 -34.07 3.66
C LEU A 284 -25.36 -33.96 2.47
N ALA A 285 -24.04 -34.03 2.68
CA ALA A 285 -23.05 -34.02 1.60
C ALA A 285 -23.23 -35.21 0.65
N ASN A 286 -23.70 -36.36 1.14
CA ASN A 286 -23.98 -37.53 0.32
C ASN A 286 -25.28 -37.43 -0.51
N CYS A 287 -26.15 -36.46 -0.23
CA CYS A 287 -27.29 -36.16 -1.09
C CYS A 287 -26.82 -35.41 -2.35
N GLN A 288 -27.55 -35.60 -3.47
CA GLN A 288 -27.25 -34.85 -4.70
C GLN A 288 -27.43 -33.35 -4.47
N TRP A 289 -26.47 -32.55 -4.94
CA TRP A 289 -26.47 -31.11 -4.78
C TRP A 289 -27.75 -30.47 -5.30
N GLU A 290 -28.25 -30.88 -6.47
CA GLU A 290 -29.50 -30.35 -7.03
C GLU A 290 -30.73 -30.59 -6.14
N HIS A 291 -30.71 -31.63 -5.29
CA HIS A 291 -31.79 -31.88 -4.34
C HIS A 291 -31.74 -30.97 -3.11
N ILE A 292 -30.54 -30.55 -2.68
CA ILE A 292 -30.34 -29.76 -1.45
C ILE A 292 -30.07 -28.28 -1.73
N LYS A 293 -29.66 -27.91 -2.95
CA LYS A 293 -29.38 -26.54 -3.39
C LYS A 293 -30.54 -25.56 -3.11
N PRO A 294 -31.83 -25.90 -3.32
CA PRO A 294 -32.95 -25.00 -3.03
C PRO A 294 -33.01 -24.52 -1.56
N LEU A 295 -32.50 -25.33 -0.61
CA LEU A 295 -32.41 -24.94 0.80
C LEU A 295 -31.54 -23.69 1.02
N PHE A 296 -30.48 -23.53 0.22
CA PHE A 296 -29.49 -22.48 0.39
C PHE A 296 -29.72 -21.26 -0.51
N GLU A 297 -30.45 -21.41 -1.62
CA GLU A 297 -30.77 -20.30 -2.52
C GLU A 297 -31.65 -19.24 -1.85
N GLY A 298 -32.54 -19.65 -0.94
CA GLY A 298 -33.38 -18.75 -0.15
C GLY A 298 -32.64 -17.94 0.93
N LEU A 299 -31.36 -18.24 1.17
CA LEU A 299 -30.50 -17.57 2.17
C LEU A 299 -29.62 -16.48 1.54
N ALA A 300 -29.51 -16.45 0.21
CA ALA A 300 -28.83 -15.37 -0.47
C ALA A 300 -29.62 -14.07 -0.26
N ARG A 301 -28.98 -13.02 0.25
CA ARG A 301 -29.58 -11.68 0.26
C ARG A 301 -30.04 -11.36 -1.16
N GLU A 302 -31.29 -10.94 -1.30
CA GLU A 302 -31.76 -10.31 -2.54
C GLU A 302 -30.72 -9.26 -2.94
N LYS A 303 -30.28 -9.28 -4.20
CA LYS A 303 -29.32 -8.28 -4.68
C LYS A 303 -29.96 -6.91 -4.45
N ALA A 304 -29.31 -6.08 -3.65
CA ALA A 304 -29.76 -4.72 -3.35
C ALA A 304 -30.09 -4.02 -4.67
N ASN A 305 -31.34 -3.62 -4.82
CA ASN A 305 -31.86 -2.96 -5.99
C ASN A 305 -32.21 -1.54 -5.58
N LEU A 306 -31.49 -0.57 -6.14
CA LEU A 306 -31.61 0.84 -5.77
C LEU A 306 -33.07 1.34 -5.87
N GLY A 307 -33.80 0.94 -6.92
CA GLY A 307 -35.20 1.30 -7.10
C GLY A 307 -36.10 0.69 -6.01
N GLN A 308 -35.88 -0.59 -5.67
CA GLN A 308 -36.68 -1.26 -4.64
C GLN A 308 -36.39 -0.71 -3.24
N ASP A 309 -35.12 -0.44 -2.94
CA ASP A 309 -34.69 0.15 -1.67
C ASP A 309 -35.27 1.57 -1.52
N THR A 310 -35.36 2.34 -2.60
CA THR A 310 -35.98 3.68 -2.62
C THR A 310 -37.50 3.60 -2.43
N GLN A 311 -38.18 2.67 -3.12
CA GLN A 311 -39.63 2.44 -2.91
C GLN A 311 -39.93 2.04 -1.46
N ARG A 312 -39.11 1.17 -0.85
CA ARG A 312 -39.25 0.77 0.56
C ARG A 312 -39.07 1.96 1.50
N PHE A 313 -38.08 2.81 1.26
CA PHE A 313 -37.85 4.01 2.06
C PHE A 313 -39.07 4.94 2.08
N TYR A 314 -39.66 5.22 0.91
CA TYR A 314 -40.85 6.09 0.83
C TYR A 314 -42.12 5.43 1.34
N ALA A 315 -42.26 4.10 1.23
CA ALA A 315 -43.39 3.37 1.80
C ALA A 315 -43.45 3.41 3.34
N GLU A 316 -42.29 3.56 4.00
CA GLU A 316 -42.19 3.71 5.46
C GLU A 316 -42.29 5.18 5.94
N GLY A 317 -42.17 6.14 5.02
CA GLY A 317 -42.21 7.58 5.29
C GLY A 317 -43.62 8.20 5.28
N PRO A 318 -43.71 9.55 5.40
CA PRO A 318 -44.96 10.28 5.27
C PRO A 318 -45.63 10.04 3.90
N ALA A 319 -46.95 9.84 3.89
CA ALA A 319 -47.73 9.74 2.66
C ALA A 319 -47.67 11.07 1.87
N ASP A 320 -47.71 10.98 0.53
CA ASP A 320 -47.71 12.10 -0.44
C ASP A 320 -46.35 12.75 -0.78
N LEU A 321 -45.22 12.11 -0.52
CA LEU A 321 -43.89 12.63 -0.91
C LEU A 321 -43.50 12.30 -2.37
N LEU A 322 -44.01 11.21 -2.95
CA LEU A 322 -43.76 10.85 -4.35
C LEU A 322 -44.91 11.31 -5.24
N SER A 323 -44.61 11.85 -6.42
CA SER A 323 -45.61 12.07 -7.46
C SER A 323 -45.89 10.79 -8.27
N ILE A 324 -46.97 10.77 -9.05
CA ILE A 324 -47.31 9.63 -9.93
C ILE A 324 -46.17 9.37 -10.94
N GLU A 325 -45.51 10.43 -11.43
CA GLU A 325 -44.36 10.33 -12.33
C GLU A 325 -43.14 9.69 -11.64
N ASP A 326 -42.93 10.02 -10.35
CA ASP A 326 -41.84 9.47 -9.55
C ASP A 326 -42.06 7.97 -9.25
N GLU A 327 -43.31 7.56 -9.01
CA GLU A 327 -43.69 6.15 -8.82
C GLU A 327 -43.44 5.32 -10.09
N GLU A 328 -43.87 5.84 -11.26
CA GLU A 328 -43.63 5.20 -12.56
C GLU A 328 -42.13 5.09 -12.87
N TYR A 329 -41.36 6.16 -12.58
CA TYR A 329 -39.91 6.14 -12.72
C TYR A 329 -39.25 5.08 -11.83
N LEU A 330 -39.63 4.99 -10.55
CA LEU A 330 -39.08 4.00 -9.63
C LEU A 330 -39.40 2.57 -10.09
N GLU A 331 -40.59 2.30 -10.63
CA GLU A 331 -40.92 0.99 -11.21
C GLU A 331 -40.02 0.62 -12.41
N LEU A 332 -39.65 1.61 -13.22
CA LEU A 332 -38.70 1.42 -14.33
C LEU A 332 -37.29 1.17 -13.81
N LEU A 333 -36.84 1.95 -12.81
CA LEU A 333 -35.53 1.80 -12.18
C LEU A 333 -35.35 0.42 -11.53
N VAL A 334 -36.41 -0.12 -10.91
CA VAL A 334 -36.43 -1.49 -10.35
C VAL A 334 -36.12 -2.54 -11.42
N LYS A 335 -36.65 -2.36 -12.64
CA LYS A 335 -36.47 -3.28 -13.76
C LYS A 335 -35.13 -3.08 -14.47
N ARG A 336 -34.54 -1.88 -14.39
CA ARG A 336 -33.25 -1.52 -15.00
C ARG A 336 -32.07 -2.03 -14.15
N LYS A 337 -30.97 -2.39 -14.81
CA LYS A 337 -29.70 -2.70 -14.11
C LYS A 337 -28.93 -1.39 -13.88
N THR A 338 -28.74 -0.99 -12.62
CA THR A 338 -27.97 0.21 -12.20
C THR A 338 -26.45 0.11 -12.38
N THR A 339 -26.01 -0.70 -13.34
CA THR A 339 -24.60 -0.85 -13.75
C THR A 339 -24.22 0.00 -14.97
N SER A 340 -25.19 0.63 -15.65
CA SER A 340 -24.97 1.60 -16.72
C SER A 340 -24.76 3.02 -16.16
N ALA A 341 -24.27 3.94 -16.99
CA ALA A 341 -24.21 5.36 -16.64
C ALA A 341 -25.62 5.89 -16.30
N PRO A 342 -25.74 6.86 -15.36
CA PRO A 342 -27.02 7.47 -15.05
C PRO A 342 -27.56 8.24 -16.26
N GLU A 343 -28.87 8.17 -16.45
CA GLU A 343 -29.66 8.93 -17.42
C GLU A 343 -30.12 10.26 -16.78
N ASP A 344 -30.51 11.24 -17.60
CA ASP A 344 -30.91 12.57 -17.10
C ASP A 344 -32.10 12.49 -16.12
N GLU A 345 -33.04 11.56 -16.36
CA GLU A 345 -34.18 11.28 -15.46
C GLU A 345 -33.71 10.82 -14.07
N ASP A 346 -32.60 10.08 -13.99
CA ASP A 346 -32.06 9.60 -12.71
C ASP A 346 -31.51 10.75 -11.85
N ILE A 347 -30.86 11.72 -12.51
CA ILE A 347 -30.29 12.89 -11.87
C ILE A 347 -31.41 13.81 -11.36
N VAL A 348 -32.43 14.05 -12.21
CA VAL A 348 -33.58 14.89 -11.86
C VAL A 348 -34.35 14.33 -10.66
N PHE A 349 -34.59 13.00 -10.64
CA PHE A 349 -35.24 12.35 -9.50
C PHE A 349 -34.40 12.50 -8.23
N TYR A 350 -33.09 12.20 -8.28
CA TYR A 350 -32.24 12.26 -7.10
C TYR A 350 -32.15 13.67 -6.51
N GLU A 351 -32.02 14.71 -7.35
CA GLU A 351 -31.94 16.10 -6.88
C GLU A 351 -33.26 16.57 -6.25
N ARG A 352 -34.41 16.20 -6.82
CA ARG A 352 -35.74 16.54 -6.27
C ARG A 352 -35.95 15.97 -4.88
N HIS A 353 -35.45 14.77 -4.64
CA HIS A 353 -35.68 13.97 -3.42
C HIS A 353 -34.46 13.92 -2.48
N ARG A 354 -33.43 14.71 -2.74
CA ARG A 354 -32.11 14.62 -2.09
C ARG A 354 -32.17 14.80 -0.57
N ASP A 355 -32.97 15.76 -0.09
CA ASP A 355 -33.07 16.08 1.33
C ASP A 355 -33.72 14.95 2.14
N GLU A 356 -34.68 14.25 1.53
CA GLU A 356 -35.36 13.09 2.11
C GLU A 356 -34.44 11.88 2.10
N ILE A 357 -33.85 11.55 0.95
CA ILE A 357 -32.90 10.43 0.81
C ILE A 357 -31.69 10.58 1.76
N ARG A 358 -31.32 11.82 2.11
CA ARG A 358 -30.23 12.09 3.05
C ARG A 358 -30.46 11.54 4.45
N GLU A 359 -31.72 11.30 4.85
CA GLU A 359 -32.04 10.73 6.17
C GLU A 359 -31.56 9.28 6.30
N ASP A 360 -31.59 8.48 5.23
CA ASP A 360 -30.99 7.14 5.19
C ASP A 360 -29.59 7.18 4.56
N ARG A 361 -28.57 7.01 5.42
CA ARG A 361 -27.15 7.04 5.01
C ARG A 361 -26.78 5.96 3.99
N LYS A 362 -27.40 4.78 4.04
CA LYS A 362 -27.09 3.67 3.12
C LYS A 362 -27.72 3.95 1.77
N LEU A 363 -28.98 4.38 1.76
CA LEU A 363 -29.69 4.73 0.54
C LEU A 363 -29.00 5.90 -0.18
N LYS A 364 -28.67 6.96 0.55
CA LYS A 364 -27.88 8.09 0.02
C LYS A 364 -26.55 7.63 -0.58
N SER A 365 -25.80 6.78 0.12
CA SER A 365 -24.51 6.30 -0.39
C SER A 365 -24.64 5.46 -1.67
N SER A 366 -25.74 4.71 -1.81
CA SER A 366 -26.00 3.91 -3.02
C SER A 366 -26.40 4.80 -4.20
N TRP A 367 -27.23 5.82 -3.96
CA TRP A 367 -27.57 6.84 -4.95
C TRP A 367 -26.35 7.66 -5.36
N ASP A 368 -25.54 8.16 -4.41
CA ASP A 368 -24.32 8.91 -4.72
C ASP A 368 -23.35 8.09 -5.60
N LYS A 369 -23.19 6.79 -5.31
CA LYS A 369 -22.34 5.90 -6.12
C LYS A 369 -22.91 5.69 -7.52
N PHE A 370 -24.23 5.63 -7.65
CA PHE A 370 -24.90 5.45 -8.93
C PHE A 370 -24.82 6.71 -9.81
N ILE A 371 -25.11 7.89 -9.25
CA ILE A 371 -25.10 9.17 -9.96
C ILE A 371 -23.67 9.65 -10.26
N TYR A 372 -22.79 9.67 -9.26
CA TYR A 372 -21.47 10.32 -9.41
C TYR A 372 -20.35 9.32 -9.79
N GLY A 373 -20.56 8.02 -9.60
CA GLY A 373 -19.55 6.98 -9.77
C GLY A 373 -18.65 6.83 -8.53
N ARG A 374 -17.39 6.39 -8.73
CA ARG A 374 -16.43 6.28 -7.62
C ARG A 374 -15.97 7.69 -7.21
N PRO A 375 -16.15 8.12 -5.96
CA PRO A 375 -15.68 9.42 -5.51
C PRO A 375 -14.15 9.48 -5.53
N LEU A 376 -13.61 10.65 -5.89
CA LEU A 376 -12.19 10.93 -5.70
C LEU A 376 -11.95 11.31 -4.24
N GLU A 377 -11.01 10.64 -3.58
CA GLU A 377 -10.62 10.97 -2.21
C GLU A 377 -9.30 11.76 -2.23
N THR A 378 -9.24 12.89 -1.52
CA THR A 378 -8.05 13.77 -1.46
C THR A 378 -7.83 14.32 -0.04
N ASP A 379 -6.59 14.69 0.28
CA ASP A 379 -6.22 15.47 1.47
C ASP A 379 -5.97 16.97 1.15
N ASP A 380 -5.67 17.30 -0.11
CA ASP A 380 -5.68 18.68 -0.62
C ASP A 380 -6.88 18.92 -1.57
N PHE A 381 -7.81 19.77 -1.15
CA PHE A 381 -9.01 20.13 -1.91
C PHE A 381 -8.69 20.81 -3.26
N LEU A 382 -7.68 21.69 -3.36
CA LEU A 382 -7.34 22.34 -4.64
C LEU A 382 -6.78 21.33 -5.64
N SER A 383 -5.97 20.39 -5.15
CA SER A 383 -5.44 19.30 -5.97
C SER A 383 -6.56 18.37 -6.43
N GLY A 384 -7.47 18.00 -5.51
CA GLY A 384 -8.66 17.24 -5.84
C GLY A 384 -9.56 17.93 -6.86
N LEU A 385 -9.83 19.23 -6.69
CA LEU A 385 -10.62 20.03 -7.62
C LEU A 385 -10.00 20.01 -9.02
N ALA A 386 -8.68 20.18 -9.12
CA ALA A 386 -7.98 20.14 -10.40
C ALA A 386 -8.10 18.77 -11.08
N LEU A 387 -7.90 17.68 -10.34
CA LEU A 387 -8.00 16.32 -10.89
C LEU A 387 -9.45 15.93 -11.25
N MET A 388 -10.44 16.42 -10.51
CA MET A 388 -11.86 16.21 -10.86
C MET A 388 -12.23 16.81 -12.21
N MET A 389 -11.51 17.82 -12.67
CA MET A 389 -11.72 18.38 -14.00
C MET A 389 -11.48 17.36 -15.10
N GLU A 390 -10.64 16.34 -14.91
CA GLU A 390 -10.49 15.23 -15.87
C GLU A 390 -11.80 14.48 -16.06
N THR A 391 -12.44 14.12 -14.95
CA THR A 391 -13.70 13.36 -14.94
C THR A 391 -14.83 14.19 -15.53
N LEU A 392 -14.93 15.47 -15.16
CA LEU A 392 -15.96 16.36 -15.70
C LEU A 392 -15.75 16.63 -17.19
N ASN A 393 -14.51 16.89 -17.61
CA ASN A 393 -14.17 17.11 -19.02
C ASN A 393 -14.48 15.88 -19.89
N ALA A 394 -14.25 14.66 -19.37
CA ALA A 394 -14.55 13.42 -20.08
C ALA A 394 -16.05 13.10 -20.18
N ARG A 395 -16.87 13.61 -19.23
CA ARG A 395 -18.32 13.38 -19.18
C ARG A 395 -19.13 14.49 -19.84
N SER A 396 -18.58 15.70 -19.93
CA SER A 396 -19.27 16.87 -20.49
C SER A 396 -19.37 16.80 -22.00
N MET A 397 -20.51 17.22 -22.54
CA MET A 397 -20.69 17.46 -23.97
C MET A 397 -20.03 18.77 -24.40
N SER A 398 -19.83 18.96 -25.70
CA SER A 398 -19.34 20.24 -26.25
C SER A 398 -20.47 21.27 -26.28
N GLY A 399 -20.24 22.49 -25.80
CA GLY A 399 -21.28 23.53 -25.75
C GLY A 399 -20.74 24.95 -25.72
N VAL A 400 -21.63 25.92 -25.91
CA VAL A 400 -21.30 27.35 -26.09
C VAL A 400 -21.13 28.05 -24.75
N GLN A 401 -21.87 27.58 -23.74
CA GLN A 401 -21.81 28.11 -22.39
C GLN A 401 -21.64 26.95 -21.41
N ARG A 402 -20.72 27.10 -20.48
CA ARG A 402 -20.46 26.10 -19.43
C ARG A 402 -20.40 26.80 -18.08
N HIS A 403 -20.93 26.16 -17.05
CA HIS A 403 -20.95 26.68 -15.69
C HIS A 403 -20.68 25.58 -14.68
N LEU A 404 -19.75 25.81 -13.75
CA LEU A 404 -19.35 24.82 -12.75
C LEU A 404 -19.98 25.15 -11.38
N THR A 405 -20.78 24.26 -10.81
CA THR A 405 -21.30 24.38 -9.45
C THR A 405 -20.60 23.40 -8.52
N ILE A 406 -20.12 23.88 -7.36
CA ILE A 406 -19.46 23.05 -6.34
C ILE A 406 -20.25 23.16 -5.04
N ARG A 407 -20.94 22.08 -4.66
CA ARG A 407 -21.78 22.03 -3.46
C ARG A 407 -21.12 21.21 -2.36
N CYS A 408 -21.20 21.68 -1.12
CA CYS A 408 -20.83 20.90 0.05
C CYS A 408 -22.07 20.24 0.65
N ASP A 409 -22.00 18.98 1.09
CA ASP A 409 -23.12 18.33 1.79
C ASP A 409 -23.42 18.98 3.17
N SER A 410 -22.42 19.61 3.80
CA SER A 410 -22.50 20.21 5.13
C SER A 410 -22.64 21.72 5.07
N VAL A 411 -23.83 22.20 4.71
CA VAL A 411 -24.10 23.62 4.43
C VAL A 411 -24.48 24.39 5.70
N THR A 412 -25.21 23.76 6.63
CA THR A 412 -25.81 24.47 7.77
C THR A 412 -24.91 24.46 9.02
N LYS A 413 -25.12 25.41 9.92
CA LYS A 413 -24.48 25.43 11.25
C LYS A 413 -24.77 24.14 12.05
N ARG A 414 -25.88 23.44 11.78
CA ARG A 414 -26.21 22.19 12.46
C ARG A 414 -25.33 21.04 11.93
N ASP A 415 -25.18 20.94 10.61
CA ASP A 415 -24.38 19.90 9.97
C ASP A 415 -22.90 20.02 10.39
N LEU A 416 -22.39 21.26 10.43
CA LEU A 416 -21.01 21.56 10.82
C LEU A 416 -20.68 21.23 12.29
N ARG A 417 -21.67 21.00 13.17
CA ARG A 417 -21.39 20.52 14.54
C ARG A 417 -20.83 19.09 14.55
N GLY A 418 -21.15 18.29 13.53
CA GLY A 418 -20.62 16.94 13.37
C GLY A 418 -19.18 16.89 12.88
N LEU A 419 -18.66 18.02 12.36
CA LEU A 419 -17.30 18.15 11.86
C LEU A 419 -16.30 18.35 13.01
N ASN A 420 -15.14 17.73 12.91
CA ASN A 420 -14.02 18.01 13.78
C ASN A 420 -13.62 19.50 13.67
N THR A 421 -13.41 20.14 14.82
CA THR A 421 -13.14 21.58 14.87
C THR A 421 -11.83 21.99 14.21
N GLU A 422 -10.77 21.19 14.33
CA GLU A 422 -9.50 21.46 13.66
C GLU A 422 -9.65 21.31 12.14
N ALA A 423 -10.43 20.34 11.68
CA ALA A 423 -10.74 20.17 10.26
C ALA A 423 -11.48 21.39 9.67
N GLY A 424 -12.48 21.91 10.37
CA GLY A 424 -13.21 23.11 9.94
C GLY A 424 -12.34 24.37 9.91
N LEU A 425 -11.53 24.59 10.96
CA LEU A 425 -10.58 25.72 11.01
C LEU A 425 -9.53 25.62 9.90
N PHE A 426 -8.93 24.44 9.72
CA PHE A 426 -7.96 24.18 8.66
C PHE A 426 -8.56 24.47 7.27
N PHE A 427 -9.73 23.91 6.95
CA PHE A 427 -10.36 24.05 5.64
C PHE A 427 -10.66 25.52 5.33
N SER A 428 -11.24 26.24 6.29
CA SER A 428 -11.58 27.66 6.13
C SER A 428 -10.35 28.55 5.90
N LEU A 429 -9.24 28.30 6.60
CA LEU A 429 -7.99 29.04 6.42
C LEU A 429 -7.30 28.70 5.10
N ARG A 430 -7.10 27.40 4.84
CA ARG A 430 -6.29 26.92 3.71
C ARG A 430 -6.90 27.28 2.36
N TYR A 431 -8.23 27.25 2.27
CA TYR A 431 -8.97 27.48 1.03
C TYR A 431 -9.75 28.80 1.04
N ALA A 432 -9.32 29.77 1.85
CA ALA A 432 -9.88 31.12 1.84
C ALA A 432 -9.88 31.71 0.41
N GLY A 433 -10.87 32.54 0.09
CA GLY A 433 -10.99 33.19 -1.22
C GLY A 433 -11.19 32.26 -2.43
N LEU A 434 -11.59 31.00 -2.24
CA LEU A 434 -11.79 30.02 -3.32
C LEU A 434 -12.70 30.53 -4.46
N GLN A 435 -13.79 31.25 -4.14
CA GLN A 435 -14.70 31.82 -5.16
C GLN A 435 -14.00 32.86 -6.05
N LYS A 436 -13.13 33.70 -5.46
CA LYS A 436 -12.32 34.67 -6.20
C LYS A 436 -11.30 33.96 -7.10
N LEU A 437 -10.78 32.80 -6.65
CA LEU A 437 -9.83 32.00 -7.41
C LEU A 437 -10.45 31.39 -8.67
N VAL A 438 -11.59 30.69 -8.55
CA VAL A 438 -12.24 30.00 -9.69
C VAL A 438 -12.93 30.99 -10.64
N GLY A 439 -13.37 32.15 -10.13
CA GLY A 439 -13.99 33.20 -10.93
C GLY A 439 -15.50 33.02 -11.13
N PRO A 440 -16.12 33.86 -11.97
CA PRO A 440 -17.58 33.93 -12.09
C PRO A 440 -18.22 32.77 -12.88
N GLY A 441 -17.45 32.04 -13.69
CA GLY A 441 -17.93 30.85 -14.39
C GLY A 441 -18.09 29.61 -13.49
N ALA A 442 -17.86 29.78 -12.17
CA ALA A 442 -18.11 28.76 -11.18
C ALA A 442 -18.83 29.34 -9.96
N THR A 443 -19.74 28.56 -9.37
CA THR A 443 -20.49 28.91 -8.15
C THR A 443 -20.14 27.95 -7.03
N ILE A 444 -19.78 28.51 -5.87
CA ILE A 444 -19.43 27.73 -4.67
C ILE A 444 -20.55 27.83 -3.64
N GLU A 445 -21.14 26.68 -3.31
CA GLU A 445 -22.25 26.55 -2.36
C GLU A 445 -21.78 25.79 -1.11
N PHE A 446 -20.94 26.45 -0.29
CA PHE A 446 -20.36 25.87 0.92
C PHE A 446 -21.08 26.28 2.22
N GLY A 447 -22.11 27.12 2.12
CA GLY A 447 -22.84 27.62 3.27
C GLY A 447 -21.92 28.30 4.29
N ALA A 448 -22.02 27.88 5.56
CA ALA A 448 -21.26 28.47 6.65
C ALA A 448 -19.83 27.89 6.83
N LEU A 449 -19.37 26.98 5.95
CA LEU A 449 -18.07 26.32 6.09
C LEU A 449 -16.88 27.29 5.92
N MET A 450 -16.97 28.23 4.98
CA MET A 450 -15.88 29.22 4.77
C MET A 450 -15.79 30.25 5.90
N ASP A 451 -16.86 30.40 6.70
CA ASP A 451 -16.93 31.26 7.88
C ASP A 451 -16.93 30.43 9.19
N TYR A 452 -16.34 29.23 9.15
CA TYR A 452 -16.29 28.32 10.30
C TYR A 452 -15.73 28.96 11.59
N PRO A 453 -14.70 29.84 11.56
CA PRO A 453 -14.20 30.50 12.77
C PRO A 453 -15.29 31.31 13.51
N ALA A 454 -16.14 32.05 12.79
CA ALA A 454 -17.23 32.81 13.39
C ALA A 454 -18.35 31.89 13.91
N VAL A 455 -18.63 30.79 13.20
CA VAL A 455 -19.57 29.76 13.65
C VAL A 455 -19.12 29.14 14.97
N LEU A 456 -17.84 28.77 15.07
CA LEU A 456 -17.24 28.20 16.28
C LEU A 456 -17.29 29.18 17.45
N GLN A 457 -16.98 30.46 17.22
CA GLN A 457 -17.05 31.50 18.24
C GLN A 457 -18.49 31.67 18.74
N GLY A 458 -19.46 31.69 17.83
CA GLY A 458 -20.88 31.72 18.18
C GLY A 458 -21.35 30.52 19.01
N TRP A 459 -20.77 29.33 18.83
CA TRP A 459 -21.03 28.18 19.71
C TRP A 459 -20.39 28.34 21.08
N ARG A 460 -19.16 28.85 21.16
CA ARG A 460 -18.45 29.11 22.43
C ARG A 460 -19.14 30.16 23.30
N ASP A 461 -19.70 31.19 22.66
CA ASP A 461 -20.39 32.30 23.34
C ASP A 461 -21.84 31.96 23.72
N SER A 462 -22.39 30.86 23.20
CA SER A 462 -23.77 30.46 23.48
C SER A 462 -23.95 29.94 24.92
N LYS A 463 -25.14 30.15 25.50
CA LYS A 463 -25.47 29.73 26.88
C LYS A 463 -25.35 28.21 27.07
N ASP A 464 -25.65 27.44 26.03
CA ASP A 464 -25.37 26.02 25.95
C ASP A 464 -23.91 25.83 25.55
N LYS A 465 -23.00 25.78 26.53
CA LYS A 465 -21.56 25.46 26.36
C LYS A 465 -21.35 24.04 25.82
N SER A 466 -21.89 23.78 24.63
CA SER A 466 -21.87 22.48 23.99
C SER A 466 -20.42 22.13 23.67
N PRO A 467 -19.98 20.90 23.97
CA PRO A 467 -18.59 20.51 23.78
C PRO A 467 -18.18 20.60 22.30
N VAL A 468 -16.99 21.13 22.08
CA VAL A 468 -16.34 21.21 20.78
C VAL A 468 -16.07 19.79 20.28
N ASN A 469 -16.42 19.49 19.03
CA ASN A 469 -16.25 18.15 18.47
C ASN A 469 -14.78 17.90 18.09
N ARG A 470 -14.15 16.95 18.79
CA ARG A 470 -12.77 16.49 18.56
C ARG A 470 -12.71 15.02 18.12
N SER A 471 -13.82 14.48 17.63
CA SER A 471 -13.88 13.10 17.17
C SER A 471 -12.90 12.89 16.01
N VAL A 472 -12.18 11.76 16.06
CA VAL A 472 -11.30 11.26 14.98
C VAL A 472 -11.99 10.17 14.14
N ALA A 473 -13.30 9.97 14.32
CA ALA A 473 -14.07 9.06 13.48
C ALA A 473 -14.09 9.56 12.03
N LYS A 474 -14.09 8.64 11.06
CA LYS A 474 -14.07 8.95 9.62
C LYS A 474 -15.09 10.02 9.21
N ALA A 475 -16.32 9.96 9.73
CA ALA A 475 -17.37 10.92 9.41
C ALA A 475 -17.09 12.36 9.91
N ALA A 476 -16.33 12.53 11.00
CA ALA A 476 -16.00 13.84 11.55
C ALA A 476 -14.77 14.49 10.87
N LEU A 477 -13.97 13.69 10.14
CA LEU A 477 -12.75 14.14 9.46
C LEU A 477 -12.94 14.32 7.94
N GLN A 478 -14.16 14.19 7.43
CA GLN A 478 -14.44 14.21 6.00
C GLN A 478 -15.46 15.27 5.63
N LEU A 479 -15.21 15.93 4.51
CA LEU A 479 -16.20 16.78 3.82
C LEU A 479 -16.45 16.20 2.44
N ARG A 480 -17.72 16.17 2.04
CA ARG A 480 -18.15 15.66 0.74
C ARG A 480 -18.62 16.81 -0.12
N PHE A 481 -18.11 16.83 -1.34
CA PHE A 481 -18.38 17.85 -2.35
C PHE A 481 -18.94 17.19 -3.60
N GLN A 482 -20.00 17.78 -4.13
CA GLN A 482 -20.59 17.44 -5.42
C GLN A 482 -20.19 18.53 -6.41
N LEU A 483 -19.69 18.12 -7.57
CA LEU A 483 -19.28 19.01 -8.65
C LEU A 483 -20.18 18.73 -9.85
N GLU A 484 -20.79 19.78 -10.38
CA GLU A 484 -21.69 19.73 -11.54
C GLU A 484 -21.22 20.74 -12.58
N LEU A 485 -20.94 20.26 -13.79
CA LEU A 485 -20.62 21.08 -14.94
C LEU A 485 -21.84 21.08 -15.87
N GLU A 486 -22.58 22.18 -15.83
CA GLU A 486 -23.70 22.44 -16.72
C GLU A 486 -23.16 22.96 -18.05
N THR A 487 -23.60 22.38 -19.16
CA THR A 487 -23.21 22.76 -20.53
C THR A 487 -24.43 23.04 -21.36
N THR A 488 -24.52 24.23 -21.95
CA THR A 488 -25.54 24.62 -22.90
C THR A 488 -25.04 24.43 -24.33
N ASP A 489 -25.74 23.62 -25.11
CA ASP A 489 -25.46 23.33 -26.50
C ASP A 489 -25.83 24.51 -27.42
N PHE A 490 -25.41 24.43 -28.69
CA PHE A 490 -25.70 25.46 -29.70
C PHE A 490 -27.20 25.66 -29.98
N ASP A 491 -28.01 24.62 -29.76
CA ASP A 491 -29.46 24.63 -29.95
C ASP A 491 -30.23 25.03 -28.66
N GLY A 492 -29.52 25.38 -27.58
CA GLY A 492 -30.11 25.78 -26.30
C GLY A 492 -30.51 24.64 -25.37
N GLY A 493 -30.20 23.39 -25.71
CA GLY A 493 -30.32 22.25 -24.80
C GLY A 493 -29.25 22.27 -23.71
N THR A 494 -29.57 21.77 -22.52
CA THR A 494 -28.65 21.75 -21.37
C THR A 494 -28.31 20.32 -20.96
N SER A 495 -27.03 20.05 -20.71
CA SER A 495 -26.54 18.78 -20.19
C SER A 495 -25.72 19.00 -18.92
N ILE A 496 -25.75 18.04 -17.99
CA ILE A 496 -25.04 18.14 -16.71
C ILE A 496 -24.08 16.96 -16.57
N ALA A 497 -22.78 17.26 -16.46
CA ALA A 497 -21.78 16.30 -16.04
C ALA A 497 -21.54 16.42 -14.54
N SER A 498 -21.72 15.34 -13.79
CA SER A 498 -21.58 15.35 -12.33
C SER A 498 -20.46 14.43 -11.85
N ALA A 499 -19.85 14.77 -10.72
CA ALA A 499 -18.82 13.96 -10.07
C ALA A 499 -18.68 14.31 -8.57
N GLN A 500 -18.12 13.40 -7.76
CA GLN A 500 -18.02 13.57 -6.30
C GLN A 500 -16.56 13.59 -5.82
N LEU A 501 -16.24 14.54 -4.96
CA LEU A 501 -14.94 14.71 -4.28
C LEU A 501 -15.12 14.58 -2.76
N ILE A 502 -14.30 13.76 -2.12
CA ILE A 502 -14.25 13.63 -0.67
C ILE A 502 -12.92 14.17 -0.18
N TRP A 503 -12.97 15.27 0.56
CA TRP A 503 -11.82 15.81 1.26
C TRP A 503 -11.67 15.14 2.62
N LYS A 504 -10.43 14.77 2.99
CA LYS A 504 -10.10 14.15 4.27
C LYS A 504 -9.10 15.01 5.04
N TYR A 505 -9.46 15.37 6.27
CA TYR A 505 -8.54 15.94 7.22
C TYR A 505 -7.70 14.85 7.88
N ARG A 506 -6.39 15.09 8.01
CA ARG A 506 -5.46 14.21 8.74
C ARG A 506 -4.99 14.92 10.02
N PRO A 507 -5.35 14.44 11.22
CA PRO A 507 -4.91 15.07 12.47
C PRO A 507 -3.44 14.74 12.83
N ASP A 508 -2.90 13.68 12.24
CA ASP A 508 -1.60 13.06 12.49
C ASP A 508 -0.44 13.64 11.66
N VAL A 509 -0.73 14.53 10.70
CA VAL A 509 0.28 15.18 9.84
C VAL A 509 0.69 16.55 10.35
N ILE A 510 1.87 17.03 9.94
CA ILE A 510 2.39 18.35 10.36
C ILE A 510 1.45 19.52 10.03
N SER A 511 0.68 19.43 8.95
CA SER A 511 -0.25 20.48 8.55
C SER A 511 -1.47 20.60 9.47
N SER A 512 -1.69 19.68 10.41
CA SER A 512 -2.78 19.77 11.39
C SER A 512 -2.72 21.05 12.22
N GLN A 513 -1.50 21.53 12.51
CA GLN A 513 -1.22 22.74 13.30
C GLN A 513 -1.22 24.04 12.48
N LEU A 514 -1.51 23.97 11.16
CA LEU A 514 -1.46 25.13 10.26
C LEU A 514 -2.34 26.29 10.76
N ALA A 515 -3.58 26.01 11.18
CA ALA A 515 -4.52 27.04 11.60
C ALA A 515 -4.04 27.83 12.82
N ASP A 516 -3.57 27.10 13.83
CA ASP A 516 -3.08 27.64 15.08
C ASP A 516 -1.74 28.38 14.90
N ASP A 517 -0.81 27.84 14.10
CA ASP A 517 0.44 28.50 13.76
C ASP A 517 0.19 29.80 12.99
N TRP A 518 -0.74 29.82 12.03
CA TRP A 518 -1.07 31.02 11.25
C TRP A 518 -1.73 32.10 12.11
N GLU A 519 -2.53 31.71 13.10
CA GLU A 519 -3.12 32.66 14.05
C GLU A 519 -2.05 33.43 14.83
N ARG A 520 -1.01 32.72 15.28
CA ARG A 520 0.14 33.34 15.97
C ARG A 520 0.97 34.20 15.02
N LEU A 521 1.20 33.74 13.80
CA LEU A 521 1.95 34.50 12.79
C LEU A 521 1.23 35.78 12.38
N SER A 522 -0.12 35.78 12.37
CA SER A 522 -0.90 36.99 12.12
C SER A 522 -0.63 38.10 13.13
N GLN A 523 -0.16 37.75 14.34
CA GLN A 523 0.24 38.72 15.38
C GLN A 523 1.73 39.05 15.31
N HIS A 524 2.56 38.06 15.00
CA HIS A 524 4.02 38.17 14.98
C HIS A 524 4.63 37.43 13.76
N PRO A 525 4.60 38.02 12.55
CA PRO A 525 5.01 37.32 11.32
C PRO A 525 6.50 36.94 11.27
N PHE A 526 7.35 37.66 12.00
CA PHE A 526 8.81 37.54 11.96
C PHE A 526 9.40 36.71 13.11
N VAL A 527 8.58 35.90 13.79
CA VAL A 527 9.09 35.06 14.88
C VAL A 527 9.94 33.91 14.35
N ALA A 528 11.13 33.71 14.93
CA ALA A 528 12.00 32.59 14.59
C ALA A 528 11.37 31.24 15.01
N LEU A 529 11.33 30.30 14.08
CA LEU A 529 10.71 28.98 14.27
C LEU A 529 11.66 28.01 14.98
N ARG A 530 11.10 26.93 15.54
CA ARG A 530 11.88 25.82 16.12
C ARG A 530 11.16 24.49 15.99
N CYS A 531 11.94 23.43 15.89
CA CYS A 531 11.47 22.05 15.94
C CYS A 531 12.49 21.18 16.68
N GLY A 532 12.04 20.12 17.33
CA GLY A 532 12.89 19.12 17.99
C GLY A 532 12.50 17.70 17.55
N ARG A 533 13.49 16.82 17.39
CA ARG A 533 13.23 15.40 17.13
C ARG A 533 12.83 14.69 18.41
N GLU A 534 11.91 13.75 18.32
CA GLU A 534 11.59 12.89 19.44
C GLU A 534 12.87 12.14 19.89
N PRO A 535 13.25 12.23 21.18
CA PRO A 535 14.45 11.58 21.66
C PRO A 535 14.28 10.05 21.59
N GLY A 536 15.34 9.34 21.21
CA GLY A 536 15.36 7.88 21.23
C GLY A 536 15.19 7.36 22.67
N THR A 537 14.35 6.34 22.85
CA THR A 537 14.16 5.67 24.15
C THR A 537 15.23 4.60 24.39
N ALA A 538 15.59 4.36 25.66
CA ALA A 538 16.50 3.28 26.09
C ALA A 538 17.89 3.28 25.41
N GLY A 539 18.49 4.46 25.21
CA GLY A 539 19.82 4.59 24.60
C GLY A 539 19.84 4.51 23.07
N ARG A 540 18.67 4.48 22.43
CA ARG A 540 18.53 4.61 20.97
C ARG A 540 18.87 6.03 20.51
N ARG A 541 19.31 6.14 19.26
CA ARG A 541 19.43 7.43 18.58
C ARG A 541 18.02 8.03 18.36
N PRO A 542 17.88 9.36 18.28
CA PRO A 542 16.64 9.99 17.80
C PRO A 542 16.26 9.42 16.44
N GLY A 543 14.99 9.06 16.24
CA GLY A 543 14.50 8.49 14.98
C GLY A 543 14.44 9.49 13.84
N SER A 544 14.15 9.01 12.62
CA SER A 544 13.94 9.86 11.44
C SER A 544 12.69 10.75 11.60
N ILE A 545 12.70 11.89 10.91
CA ILE A 545 11.58 12.84 10.89
C ILE A 545 10.61 12.41 9.80
N ASP A 546 9.31 12.32 10.12
CA ASP A 546 8.26 12.02 9.15
C ASP A 546 7.18 13.11 9.24
N LEU A 547 6.96 13.85 8.14
CA LEU A 547 5.95 14.91 8.12
C LEU A 547 4.51 14.37 8.11
N SER A 548 4.34 13.10 7.74
CA SER A 548 3.07 12.37 7.82
C SER A 548 2.77 11.84 9.22
N ASP A 549 3.72 11.89 10.16
CA ASP A 549 3.53 11.49 11.56
C ASP A 549 4.18 12.48 12.54
N VAL A 550 3.36 13.38 13.10
CA VAL A 550 3.81 14.38 14.09
C VAL A 550 4.38 13.77 15.37
N ARG A 551 4.20 12.47 15.63
CA ARG A 551 4.80 11.79 16.79
C ARG A 551 6.32 11.69 16.69
N THR A 552 6.88 11.85 15.49
CA THR A 552 8.34 11.96 15.28
C THR A 552 8.93 13.27 15.79
N LEU A 553 8.08 14.26 16.12
CA LEU A 553 8.48 15.59 16.59
C LEU A 553 8.11 15.81 18.05
N VAL A 554 8.99 16.48 18.80
CA VAL A 554 8.74 16.85 20.20
C VAL A 554 7.65 17.91 20.27
N PRO A 555 6.67 17.79 21.19
CA PRO A 555 5.74 18.89 21.48
C PRO A 555 6.52 20.11 21.97
N GLY A 556 6.46 21.20 21.22
CA GLY A 556 7.28 22.39 21.51
C GLY A 556 6.73 23.19 22.69
N TYR A 557 7.36 23.09 23.87
CA TYR A 557 7.23 24.01 25.02
C TYR A 557 5.79 24.59 25.23
N ASP A 558 4.87 23.76 25.73
CA ASP A 558 3.44 24.04 25.94
C ASP A 558 2.54 24.00 24.69
N ARG A 559 2.97 23.31 23.62
CA ARG A 559 2.21 23.18 22.36
C ARG A 559 2.02 21.73 21.91
N ASP A 560 1.04 21.55 21.04
CA ASP A 560 0.77 20.28 20.37
C ASP A 560 1.91 19.90 19.41
N ARG A 561 2.03 18.60 19.16
CA ARG A 561 3.02 18.06 18.21
C ARG A 561 2.72 18.59 16.80
N GLY A 562 3.77 18.94 16.06
CA GLY A 562 3.68 19.50 14.71
C GLY A 562 3.66 21.03 14.62
N SER A 563 3.47 21.76 15.74
CA SER A 563 3.54 23.23 15.73
C SER A 563 4.99 23.71 15.62
N LEU A 564 5.24 24.63 14.69
CA LEU A 564 6.57 25.21 14.46
C LEU A 564 6.74 26.62 15.04
N VAL A 565 5.62 27.29 15.37
CA VAL A 565 5.60 28.69 15.84
C VAL A 565 5.62 28.72 17.37
N PRO A 566 6.75 29.06 18.01
CA PRO A 566 6.84 29.09 19.47
C PRO A 566 6.05 30.28 20.05
N THR A 567 5.80 30.24 21.36
CA THR A 567 5.30 31.42 22.09
C THR A 567 6.22 32.62 21.87
N TYR A 568 5.62 33.76 21.54
CA TYR A 568 6.35 34.97 21.18
C TYR A 568 7.30 35.42 22.29
N ARG A 569 8.54 35.72 21.90
CA ARG A 569 9.54 36.39 22.73
C ARG A 569 10.26 37.39 21.86
N ARG A 570 10.42 38.62 22.37
CA ARG A 570 11.04 39.74 21.64
C ARG A 570 12.44 39.41 21.10
N GLU A 571 13.22 38.61 21.83
CA GLU A 571 14.57 38.17 21.45
C GLU A 571 14.59 37.27 20.20
N ARG A 572 13.46 36.66 19.86
CA ARG A 572 13.30 35.77 18.70
C ARG A 572 12.63 36.44 17.51
N ASP A 573 12.35 37.74 17.62
CA ASP A 573 11.75 38.51 16.55
C ASP A 573 12.83 38.89 15.53
N LEU A 574 12.82 38.22 14.38
CA LEU A 574 13.81 38.42 13.32
C LEU A 574 13.77 39.85 12.79
N ARG A 575 12.63 40.55 12.84
CA ARG A 575 12.51 41.95 12.41
C ARG A 575 13.27 42.87 13.35
N LEU A 576 13.10 42.69 14.65
CA LEU A 576 13.81 43.47 15.66
C LEU A 576 15.30 43.16 15.65
N ASN A 577 15.65 41.88 15.55
CA ASN A 577 17.04 41.42 15.50
C ASN A 577 17.76 41.99 14.27
N TRP A 578 17.14 41.94 13.10
CA TRP A 578 17.73 42.48 11.87
C TRP A 578 17.97 43.99 11.95
N LYS A 579 17.00 44.77 12.47
CA LYS A 579 17.16 46.23 12.65
C LYS A 579 18.29 46.57 13.64
N ALA A 580 18.42 45.81 14.73
CA ALA A 580 19.52 45.96 15.68
C ALA A 580 20.88 45.57 15.08
N ASN A 581 20.91 44.50 14.28
CA ASN A 581 22.10 44.03 13.58
C ASN A 581 22.57 45.05 12.52
N LEU A 582 21.66 45.69 11.79
CA LEU A 582 22.00 46.74 10.83
C LEU A 582 22.63 47.95 11.53
N ARG A 583 22.07 48.40 12.67
CA ARG A 583 22.67 49.45 13.49
C ARG A 583 24.07 49.05 13.94
N THR A 584 24.23 47.82 14.44
CA THR A 584 25.53 47.29 14.88
C THR A 584 26.55 47.26 13.74
N ALA A 585 26.14 46.85 12.53
CA ALA A 585 27.01 46.81 11.36
C ALA A 585 27.46 48.22 10.94
N ARG A 586 26.58 49.23 11.05
CA ARG A 586 26.91 50.64 10.83
C ARG A 586 27.85 51.19 11.92
N GLU A 587 27.57 50.93 13.19
CA GLU A 587 28.40 51.38 14.33
C GLU A 587 29.82 50.78 14.31
N GLN A 588 29.98 49.61 13.70
CA GLN A 588 31.27 48.94 13.54
C GLN A 588 31.94 49.22 12.18
N ASP A 589 31.44 50.19 11.41
CA ASP A 589 31.93 50.57 10.09
C ASP A 589 32.03 49.39 9.11
N LEU A 590 31.17 48.37 9.26
CA LEU A 590 31.13 47.20 8.37
C LEU A 590 30.38 47.49 7.07
N ILE A 591 29.59 48.57 7.02
CA ILE A 591 28.76 49.00 5.88
C ILE A 591 28.78 50.53 5.83
N SER A 592 28.74 51.11 4.63
CA SER A 592 28.63 52.55 4.43
C SER A 592 27.29 53.11 4.92
N GLU A 593 27.23 54.41 5.21
CA GLU A 593 25.99 55.09 5.59
C GLU A 593 24.91 54.96 4.51
N ASP A 594 25.25 55.26 3.26
CA ASP A 594 24.36 55.10 2.10
C ASP A 594 23.91 53.63 1.94
N GLY A 595 24.83 52.67 2.07
CA GLY A 595 24.50 51.25 2.03
C GLY A 595 23.53 50.85 3.15
N SER A 596 23.73 51.36 4.37
CA SER A 596 22.84 51.12 5.50
C SER A 596 21.44 51.70 5.28
N GLU A 597 21.31 52.88 4.67
CA GLU A 597 20.01 53.50 4.38
C GLU A 597 19.26 52.75 3.28
N GLN A 598 19.96 52.35 2.21
CA GLN A 598 19.38 51.54 1.14
C GLN A 598 18.91 50.17 1.65
N LEU A 599 19.70 49.49 2.48
CA LEU A 599 19.33 48.21 3.07
C LEU A 599 18.11 48.36 4.00
N LYS A 600 18.07 49.43 4.81
CA LYS A 600 16.93 49.71 5.68
C LYS A 600 15.65 49.91 4.86
N ALA A 601 15.69 50.73 3.80
CA ALA A 601 14.53 51.00 2.96
C ALA A 601 13.98 49.72 2.29
N ARG A 602 14.87 48.87 1.75
CA ARG A 602 14.46 47.58 1.16
C ARG A 602 13.90 46.61 2.19
N PHE A 603 14.47 46.59 3.40
CA PHE A 603 13.98 45.74 4.49
C PHE A 603 12.61 46.17 4.98
N ASP A 604 12.38 47.48 5.13
CA ASP A 604 11.07 48.01 5.54
C ASP A 604 10.01 47.70 4.46
N ALA A 605 10.32 47.88 3.17
CA ALA A 605 9.42 47.50 2.07
C ALA A 605 9.07 46.00 2.06
N PHE A 606 10.07 45.13 2.20
CA PHE A 606 9.82 43.68 2.33
C PHE A 606 9.02 43.35 3.59
N SER A 607 9.31 44.02 4.71
CA SER A 607 8.61 43.75 5.98
C SER A 607 7.13 44.06 5.90
N GLU A 608 6.77 45.16 5.24
CA GLU A 608 5.39 45.57 5.00
C GLU A 608 4.69 44.59 4.04
N GLY A 609 5.31 44.28 2.89
CA GLY A 609 4.72 43.36 1.91
C GLY A 609 4.56 41.92 2.44
N TYR A 610 5.50 41.43 3.24
CA TYR A 610 5.38 40.11 3.86
C TYR A 610 4.28 40.06 4.92
N GLU A 611 4.16 41.09 5.76
CA GLU A 611 3.08 41.17 6.76
C GLU A 611 1.70 41.26 6.09
N GLU A 612 1.59 42.06 5.02
CA GLU A 612 0.41 42.10 4.16
C GLU A 612 0.10 40.72 3.58
N ALA A 613 1.09 39.99 3.06
CA ALA A 613 0.88 38.66 2.50
C ALA A 613 0.36 37.65 3.54
N ILE A 614 0.88 37.66 4.78
CA ILE A 614 0.41 36.77 5.85
C ILE A 614 -1.04 37.08 6.24
N PHE A 615 -1.40 38.36 6.32
CA PHE A 615 -2.76 38.79 6.61
C PHE A 615 -3.72 38.48 5.45
N ALA A 616 -3.33 38.84 4.23
CA ALA A 616 -4.13 38.65 3.03
C ALA A 616 -4.34 37.17 2.71
N PHE A 617 -3.35 36.30 2.95
CA PHE A 617 -3.53 34.85 2.82
C PHE A 617 -4.66 34.34 3.72
N ARG A 618 -4.73 34.81 4.98
CA ARG A 618 -5.77 34.38 5.91
C ARG A 618 -7.18 34.80 5.49
N GLN A 619 -7.32 35.97 4.87
CA GLN A 619 -8.63 36.54 4.51
C GLN A 619 -9.07 36.18 3.08
N GLU A 620 -8.14 36.23 2.13
CA GLU A 620 -8.40 36.09 0.69
C GLU A 620 -7.73 34.86 0.06
N GLY A 621 -6.98 34.10 0.85
CA GLY A 621 -6.30 32.87 0.43
C GLY A 621 -5.03 33.07 -0.38
N ALA A 622 -4.47 31.95 -0.81
CA ALA A 622 -3.22 31.87 -1.57
C ALA A 622 -3.26 32.62 -2.92
N SER A 623 -4.45 32.91 -3.46
CA SER A 623 -4.61 33.60 -4.74
C SER A 623 -4.28 35.09 -4.70
N ASN A 624 -4.13 35.66 -3.50
CA ASN A 624 -3.87 37.09 -3.35
C ASN A 624 -2.47 37.46 -3.91
N PRO A 625 -2.35 38.52 -4.74
CA PRO A 625 -1.09 38.94 -5.34
C PRO A 625 0.05 39.21 -4.36
N ALA A 626 -0.26 39.67 -3.13
CA ALA A 626 0.72 39.93 -2.09
C ALA A 626 1.58 38.70 -1.78
N CYS A 627 1.02 37.49 -1.87
CA CYS A 627 1.75 36.23 -1.67
C CYS A 627 2.94 36.08 -2.64
N ARG A 628 2.78 36.56 -3.88
CA ARG A 628 3.83 36.57 -4.91
C ARG A 628 4.70 37.82 -4.82
N GLU A 629 4.12 38.99 -4.68
CA GLU A 629 4.83 40.28 -4.75
C GLU A 629 5.89 40.46 -3.67
N GLN A 630 5.62 39.98 -2.44
CA GLN A 630 6.61 40.01 -1.36
C GLN A 630 7.86 39.18 -1.68
N ALA A 631 7.76 38.14 -2.52
CA ALA A 631 8.91 37.32 -2.89
C ALA A 631 9.90 38.09 -3.78
N SER A 632 9.40 38.99 -4.64
CA SER A 632 10.27 39.89 -5.42
C SER A 632 10.98 40.90 -4.52
N GLN A 633 10.29 41.44 -3.51
CA GLN A 633 10.91 42.33 -2.51
C GLN A 633 11.94 41.61 -1.64
N TYR A 634 11.66 40.35 -1.26
CA TYR A 634 12.59 39.47 -0.57
C TYR A 634 13.87 39.25 -1.41
N ALA A 635 13.72 38.93 -2.69
CA ALA A 635 14.84 38.76 -3.62
C ALA A 635 15.69 40.04 -3.76
N ASP A 636 15.03 41.19 -3.90
CA ASP A 636 15.71 42.49 -4.03
C ASP A 636 16.48 42.87 -2.77
N LEU A 637 16.01 42.47 -1.59
CA LEU A 637 16.69 42.61 -0.32
C LEU A 637 17.89 41.67 -0.20
N LEU A 638 17.73 40.38 -0.54
CA LEU A 638 18.83 39.41 -0.51
C LEU A 638 20.00 39.84 -1.40
N ASP A 639 19.70 40.26 -2.63
CA ASP A 639 20.73 40.75 -3.55
C ASP A 639 21.35 42.08 -3.09
N ALA A 640 20.59 42.95 -2.42
CA ALA A 640 21.12 44.18 -1.84
C ALA A 640 22.13 43.88 -0.73
N VAL A 641 21.79 42.99 0.20
CA VAL A 641 22.65 42.62 1.33
C VAL A 641 23.96 42.02 0.81
N ARG A 642 23.89 41.13 -0.19
CA ARG A 642 25.09 40.54 -0.81
C ARG A 642 26.02 41.57 -1.45
N LYS A 643 25.45 42.57 -2.14
CA LYS A 643 26.23 43.59 -2.85
C LYS A 643 26.78 44.67 -1.93
N LEU A 644 25.97 45.16 -1.00
CA LEU A 644 26.30 46.30 -0.13
C LEU A 644 27.00 45.88 1.16
N ALA A 645 26.87 44.61 1.57
CA ALA A 645 27.42 44.09 2.81
C ALA A 645 28.08 42.70 2.62
N PRO A 646 29.10 42.57 1.73
CA PRO A 646 29.65 41.28 1.31
C PRO A 646 30.52 40.55 2.37
N GLY A 647 30.96 41.24 3.44
CA GLY A 647 31.84 40.66 4.44
C GLY A 647 31.16 39.55 5.27
N ASP A 648 31.91 38.52 5.68
CA ASP A 648 31.35 37.35 6.38
C ASP A 648 30.60 37.70 7.67
N ARG A 649 31.06 38.71 8.41
CA ARG A 649 30.35 39.20 9.59
C ARG A 649 28.99 39.83 9.24
N ASN A 650 28.91 40.53 8.12
CA ASN A 650 27.65 41.11 7.64
C ASN A 650 26.70 40.02 7.14
N LYS A 651 27.21 38.95 6.52
CA LYS A 651 26.39 37.78 6.15
C LYS A 651 25.70 37.18 7.39
N GLU A 652 26.45 36.94 8.46
CA GLU A 652 25.88 36.44 9.73
C GLU A 652 24.88 37.42 10.37
N LEU A 653 25.15 38.73 10.32
CA LEU A 653 24.29 39.75 10.94
C LEU A 653 23.01 40.03 10.14
N LEU A 654 23.09 40.08 8.81
CA LEU A 654 22.04 40.61 7.94
C LEU A 654 21.44 39.60 6.98
N LEU A 655 22.21 38.63 6.49
CA LEU A 655 21.71 37.66 5.51
C LEU A 655 21.10 36.43 6.19
N ARG A 656 21.74 35.93 7.25
CA ARG A 656 21.26 34.76 8.00
C ARG A 656 19.84 34.95 8.58
N PRO A 657 19.49 36.05 9.27
CA PRO A 657 18.13 36.22 9.80
C PRO A 657 17.05 36.22 8.71
N LEU A 658 17.39 36.62 7.48
CA LEU A 658 16.46 36.59 6.34
C LEU A 658 16.24 35.15 5.85
N LEU A 659 17.31 34.35 5.76
CA LEU A 659 17.25 32.94 5.37
C LEU A 659 16.59 32.05 6.45
N GLU A 660 16.64 32.46 7.72
CA GLU A 660 15.95 31.76 8.83
C GLU A 660 14.43 32.02 8.85
N LEU A 661 13.92 33.03 8.12
CA LEU A 661 12.50 33.37 8.09
C LEU A 661 11.67 32.27 7.43
N GLY A 662 10.74 31.68 8.18
CA GLY A 662 9.91 30.57 7.69
C GLY A 662 10.60 29.21 7.65
N GLN A 663 11.84 29.11 8.18
CA GLN A 663 12.58 27.87 8.32
C GLN A 663 12.68 27.47 9.80
N ALA A 664 12.21 26.27 10.14
CA ALA A 664 12.32 25.68 11.47
C ALA A 664 13.54 24.74 11.52
N PRO A 665 14.69 25.15 12.08
CA PRO A 665 15.81 24.24 12.27
C PRO A 665 15.42 23.15 13.28
N VAL A 666 15.80 21.91 12.98
CA VAL A 666 15.52 20.75 13.83
C VAL A 666 16.71 20.46 14.74
N GLY A 667 16.47 20.52 16.05
CA GLY A 667 17.46 20.22 17.08
C GLY A 667 17.80 18.72 17.22
N ASP A 668 18.83 18.42 18.02
CA ASP A 668 19.13 17.07 18.53
C ASP A 668 19.29 15.96 17.47
N GLY A 669 20.47 15.87 16.84
CA GLY A 669 20.81 14.84 15.83
C GLY A 669 21.37 15.46 14.54
N ALA A 670 21.19 14.79 13.37
CA ALA A 670 21.61 15.21 12.02
C ALA A 670 21.17 16.66 11.64
N ALA A 671 21.77 17.30 10.65
CA ALA A 671 21.37 18.67 10.29
C ALA A 671 20.10 18.55 9.45
N ALA A 672 19.00 19.11 9.93
CA ALA A 672 17.73 19.13 9.21
C ALA A 672 16.98 20.42 9.50
N ALA A 673 16.06 20.78 8.62
CA ALA A 673 15.17 21.91 8.77
C ALA A 673 13.82 21.60 8.12
N ILE A 674 12.74 22.13 8.69
CA ILE A 674 11.42 22.11 8.09
C ILE A 674 11.14 23.50 7.55
N VAL A 675 10.90 23.62 6.25
CA VAL A 675 10.46 24.87 5.62
C VAL A 675 8.94 24.91 5.67
N ALA A 676 8.40 25.98 6.25
CA ALA A 676 6.97 26.13 6.48
C ALA A 676 6.25 26.82 5.29
N PRO A 677 4.92 26.65 5.16
CA PRO A 677 4.14 27.27 4.09
C PRO A 677 4.19 28.80 4.02
N TRP A 678 4.55 29.46 5.13
CA TRP A 678 4.69 30.91 5.23
C TRP A 678 6.12 31.42 4.96
N HIS A 679 7.06 30.55 4.57
CA HIS A 679 8.34 31.02 4.03
C HIS A 679 8.09 31.93 2.80
N PRO A 680 8.84 33.04 2.59
CA PRO A 680 8.61 33.97 1.49
C PRO A 680 8.44 33.29 0.12
N LEU A 681 9.35 32.38 -0.22
CA LEU A 681 9.21 31.62 -1.47
C LEU A 681 8.04 30.61 -1.43
N ARG A 682 7.67 30.04 -0.28
CA ARG A 682 6.52 29.13 -0.21
C ARG A 682 5.17 29.82 -0.39
N LEU A 683 5.03 31.08 0.04
CA LEU A 683 3.84 31.88 -0.24
C LEU A 683 3.66 32.09 -1.75
N ALA A 684 4.74 32.40 -2.47
CA ALA A 684 4.72 32.52 -3.92
C ALA A 684 4.42 31.15 -4.60
N ALA A 685 4.91 30.04 -4.03
CA ALA A 685 4.61 28.69 -4.53
C ALA A 685 3.12 28.35 -4.36
N ALA A 686 2.54 28.64 -3.20
CA ALA A 686 1.12 28.46 -2.93
C ALA A 686 0.25 29.29 -3.90
N TRP A 687 0.66 30.53 -4.17
CA TRP A 687 0.04 31.39 -5.18
C TRP A 687 0.09 30.75 -6.58
N ARG A 688 1.26 30.24 -7.00
CA ARG A 688 1.40 29.60 -8.32
C ARG A 688 0.53 28.35 -8.44
N LYS A 689 0.50 27.49 -7.41
CA LYS A 689 -0.36 26.30 -7.37
C LYS A 689 -1.84 26.66 -7.46
N ALA A 690 -2.29 27.65 -6.68
CA ALA A 690 -3.66 28.13 -6.77
C ALA A 690 -3.99 28.62 -8.20
N HIS A 691 -3.08 29.40 -8.81
CA HIS A 691 -3.24 29.87 -10.17
C HIS A 691 -3.18 28.75 -11.23
N LEU A 692 -2.44 27.66 -10.98
CA LEU A 692 -2.44 26.47 -11.84
C LEU A 692 -3.82 25.79 -11.82
N VAL A 693 -4.41 25.61 -10.64
CA VAL A 693 -5.78 25.08 -10.51
C VAL A 693 -6.79 25.99 -11.21
N ARG A 694 -6.68 27.31 -11.01
CA ARG A 694 -7.50 28.30 -11.72
C ARG A 694 -7.37 28.16 -13.24
N GLN A 695 -6.15 27.97 -13.77
CA GLN A 695 -5.93 27.78 -15.20
C GLN A 695 -6.70 26.56 -15.70
N VAL A 696 -6.54 25.40 -15.04
CA VAL A 696 -7.24 24.16 -15.45
C VAL A 696 -8.75 24.32 -15.41
N VAL A 697 -9.30 24.84 -14.31
CA VAL A 697 -10.75 25.06 -14.14
C VAL A 697 -11.28 26.01 -15.21
N ARG A 698 -10.61 27.14 -15.43
CA ARG A 698 -11.03 28.11 -16.47
C ARG A 698 -10.93 27.54 -17.86
N THR A 699 -9.90 26.76 -18.18
CA THR A 699 -9.76 26.15 -19.50
C THR A 699 -10.91 25.18 -19.78
N VAL A 700 -11.36 24.38 -18.81
CA VAL A 700 -12.50 23.48 -18.98
C VAL A 700 -13.83 24.23 -19.16
N ILE A 701 -14.00 25.35 -18.47
CA ILE A 701 -15.22 26.17 -18.53
C ILE A 701 -15.26 27.05 -19.79
N GLU A 702 -14.16 27.70 -20.16
CA GLU A 702 -14.12 28.71 -21.22
C GLU A 702 -14.00 28.12 -22.63
N LEU A 703 -13.44 26.91 -22.77
CA LEU A 703 -13.33 26.24 -24.06
C LEU A 703 -14.60 25.44 -24.38
N PRO A 704 -15.22 25.62 -25.56
CA PRO A 704 -16.46 24.93 -25.94
C PRO A 704 -16.36 23.40 -25.92
N GLY A 705 -15.19 22.85 -26.25
CA GLY A 705 -14.88 21.41 -26.19
C GLY A 705 -14.16 20.98 -24.91
N GLY A 706 -13.82 21.93 -24.03
CA GLY A 706 -12.99 21.68 -22.85
C GLY A 706 -11.51 21.51 -23.17
N LEU A 707 -10.80 20.77 -22.33
CA LEU A 707 -9.39 20.41 -22.54
C LEU A 707 -9.27 19.38 -23.67
N GLU A 708 -8.49 19.74 -24.69
CA GLU A 708 -8.17 18.89 -25.85
C GLU A 708 -6.78 18.24 -25.72
N GLY A 709 -6.53 17.17 -26.49
CA GLY A 709 -5.25 16.45 -26.52
C GLY A 709 -5.20 15.21 -25.62
N ASP A 710 -4.00 14.78 -25.25
CA ASP A 710 -3.80 13.67 -24.30
C ASP A 710 -4.05 14.16 -22.86
N THR A 711 -5.33 14.20 -22.49
CA THR A 711 -5.79 14.66 -21.17
C THR A 711 -5.21 13.80 -20.06
N LYS A 712 -5.08 12.49 -20.26
CA LYS A 712 -4.53 11.57 -19.26
C LYS A 712 -3.08 11.92 -18.91
N LEU A 713 -2.25 12.18 -19.92
CA LEU A 713 -0.88 12.63 -19.72
C LEU A 713 -0.83 13.98 -18.98
N PHE A 714 -1.65 14.94 -19.42
CA PHE A 714 -1.74 16.26 -18.78
C PHE A 714 -2.12 16.18 -17.30
N PHE A 715 -3.15 15.41 -16.94
CA PHE A 715 -3.60 15.28 -15.55
C PHE A 715 -2.64 14.47 -14.69
N ARG A 716 -1.88 13.54 -15.28
CA ARG A 716 -0.76 12.87 -14.60
C ARG A 716 0.35 13.87 -14.25
N ASP A 717 0.80 14.66 -15.21
CA ASP A 717 1.83 15.68 -14.98
C ASP A 717 1.34 16.75 -13.99
N LEU A 718 0.06 17.13 -14.06
CA LEU A 718 -0.57 18.04 -13.09
C LEU A 718 -0.59 17.45 -11.67
N ALA A 719 -0.85 16.15 -11.52
CA ALA A 719 -0.80 15.49 -10.22
C ALA A 719 0.62 15.57 -9.63
N GLU A 720 1.65 15.36 -10.45
CA GLU A 720 3.06 15.50 -10.04
C GLU A 720 3.40 16.95 -9.67
N ASP A 721 2.96 17.93 -10.46
CA ASP A 721 3.13 19.36 -10.17
C ASP A 721 2.49 19.74 -8.82
N MET A 722 1.28 19.26 -8.54
CA MET A 722 0.57 19.58 -7.30
C MET A 722 1.20 18.93 -6.06
N ARG A 723 1.77 17.71 -6.21
CA ARG A 723 2.54 17.04 -5.16
C ARG A 723 3.84 17.78 -4.84
N HIS A 724 4.54 18.29 -5.85
CA HIS A 724 5.81 18.98 -5.63
C HIS A 724 5.66 20.30 -4.86
N VAL A 725 6.66 20.68 -4.08
CA VAL A 725 6.65 21.87 -3.19
C VAL A 725 6.99 23.20 -3.87
N PHE A 726 7.51 23.09 -5.08
CA PHE A 726 8.08 24.15 -5.91
C PHE A 726 9.36 24.76 -5.35
N TYR A 727 9.29 25.74 -4.46
CA TYR A 727 10.47 26.47 -3.99
C TYR A 727 10.31 26.94 -2.53
N PRO A 728 11.41 26.98 -1.74
CA PRO A 728 12.76 26.56 -2.11
C PRO A 728 12.96 25.04 -2.02
N GLU A 729 13.79 24.48 -2.90
CA GLU A 729 14.19 23.05 -2.88
C GLU A 729 15.49 22.82 -2.11
N VAL A 730 16.26 23.87 -1.84
CA VAL A 730 17.48 23.82 -1.03
C VAL A 730 17.52 24.99 -0.06
N VAL A 731 18.03 24.72 1.14
CA VAL A 731 18.19 25.70 2.21
C VAL A 731 19.52 25.52 2.94
N VAL A 732 19.84 26.46 3.82
CA VAL A 732 21.01 26.36 4.72
C VAL A 732 20.52 26.34 6.15
N SER A 733 21.09 25.45 6.96
CA SER A 733 20.90 25.44 8.40
C SER A 733 22.24 25.60 9.11
N TRP A 734 22.21 26.15 10.31
CA TRP A 734 23.42 26.45 11.09
C TRP A 734 23.47 25.58 12.34
N ARG A 735 24.57 24.85 12.51
CA ARG A 735 24.94 24.26 13.80
C ARG A 735 26.01 25.11 14.46
N GLY A 736 25.60 25.90 15.45
CA GLY A 736 26.44 26.96 16.00
C GLY A 736 26.76 27.99 14.91
N ARG A 737 28.02 28.02 14.47
CA ARG A 737 28.51 28.91 13.40
C ARG A 737 28.78 28.20 12.05
N LYS A 738 28.67 26.88 11.99
CA LYS A 738 28.95 26.13 10.75
C LYS A 738 27.66 26.03 9.91
N PRO A 739 27.62 26.59 8.69
CA PRO A 739 26.50 26.38 7.77
C PRO A 739 26.56 24.97 7.18
N ALA A 740 25.40 24.39 6.92
CA ALA A 740 25.23 23.12 6.23
C ALA A 740 24.15 23.27 5.14
N LEU A 741 24.47 22.83 3.92
CA LEU A 741 23.50 22.71 2.83
C LEU A 741 22.52 21.58 3.17
N LEU A 742 21.23 21.88 3.02
CA LEU A 742 20.14 20.92 3.11
C LEU A 742 19.35 20.93 1.80
N ALA A 743 18.88 19.76 1.37
CA ALA A 743 18.05 19.57 0.18
C ALA A 743 16.70 18.96 0.57
N LEU A 744 15.68 19.23 -0.24
CA LEU A 744 14.35 18.67 -0.13
C LEU A 744 14.37 17.14 -0.17
N VAL A 745 13.81 16.50 0.86
CA VAL A 745 13.66 15.04 0.97
C VAL A 745 12.19 14.62 1.04
N ASP A 746 11.37 15.37 1.80
CA ASP A 746 9.96 15.03 2.00
C ASP A 746 9.08 16.30 2.03
N SER A 747 7.79 16.14 1.79
CA SER A 747 6.82 17.21 1.87
C SER A 747 5.41 16.75 2.20
N GLN A 748 4.73 17.52 3.05
CA GLN A 748 3.33 17.29 3.41
C GLN A 748 2.62 18.62 3.63
N GLY A 749 1.47 18.85 2.99
CA GLY A 749 0.63 20.03 3.23
C GLY A 749 1.35 21.38 3.07
N ASP A 750 2.21 21.50 2.06
CA ASP A 750 3.12 22.62 1.81
C ASP A 750 4.25 22.86 2.85
N TYR A 751 4.42 21.97 3.82
CA TYR A 751 5.65 21.84 4.57
C TYR A 751 6.64 21.02 3.76
N SER A 752 7.94 21.26 3.94
CA SER A 752 8.98 20.41 3.37
C SER A 752 10.09 20.14 4.38
N LEU A 753 10.52 18.89 4.45
CA LEU A 753 11.68 18.46 5.21
C LEU A 753 12.91 18.58 4.32
N HIS A 754 13.93 19.24 4.85
CA HIS A 754 15.21 19.41 4.19
C HIS A 754 16.29 18.77 5.05
N GLU A 755 17.07 17.88 4.46
CA GLU A 755 18.14 17.16 5.14
C GLU A 755 19.46 17.22 4.37
N ARG A 756 20.49 16.66 5.02
CA ARG A 756 21.72 16.17 4.43
C ARG A 756 21.59 15.59 3.01
N PRO A 757 21.97 16.21 1.86
CA PRO A 757 21.94 15.48 0.59
C PRO A 757 22.94 14.32 0.52
N VAL A 758 23.90 14.28 1.44
CA VAL A 758 24.91 13.24 1.61
C VAL A 758 25.14 12.99 3.10
N LEU A 759 25.33 11.72 3.48
CA LEU A 759 25.71 11.31 4.84
C LEU A 759 27.20 11.57 5.11
N GLU A 760 27.53 12.34 6.16
CA GLU A 760 28.92 12.47 6.62
C GLU A 760 29.25 11.46 7.74
N GLY A 761 30.13 10.51 7.43
CA GLY A 761 30.82 9.65 8.41
C GLY A 761 29.98 8.56 9.10
N ALA A 762 30.62 7.80 9.99
CA ALA A 762 30.03 6.68 10.74
C ALA A 762 28.89 7.09 11.72
N GLY A 763 28.68 8.39 11.92
CA GLY A 763 27.65 8.95 12.80
C GLY A 763 26.38 9.44 12.09
N GLY A 764 26.21 9.16 10.79
CA GLY A 764 24.97 9.48 10.07
C GLY A 764 23.75 8.91 10.80
N GLY A 765 22.77 9.77 11.08
CA GLY A 765 21.46 9.34 11.59
C GLY A 765 20.65 8.67 10.48
N GLU A 766 19.55 8.01 10.85
CA GLU A 766 18.56 7.50 9.91
C GLU A 766 18.05 8.68 9.05
N THR A 767 18.25 8.61 7.74
CA THR A 767 17.62 9.52 6.76
C THR A 767 16.14 9.22 6.68
N ASN A 768 15.32 10.22 6.30
CA ASN A 768 13.92 9.97 5.99
C ASN A 768 13.81 9.26 4.63
N ASP A 769 14.02 7.94 4.60
CA ASP A 769 13.81 7.14 3.40
C ASP A 769 12.29 7.00 3.16
N ASP A 770 11.77 7.42 1.98
CA ASP A 770 10.39 7.14 1.57
C ASP A 770 10.23 5.65 1.28
N ALA A 771 9.96 4.89 2.34
CA ALA A 771 9.71 3.47 2.27
C ALA A 771 8.53 3.14 1.33
N THR A 772 7.56 4.06 1.17
CA THR A 772 6.32 3.78 0.45
C THR A 772 6.55 3.80 -1.06
N ALA A 773 7.27 4.80 -1.57
CA ALA A 773 7.66 4.82 -2.98
C ALA A 773 8.61 3.66 -3.31
N GLY A 774 9.60 3.41 -2.45
CA GLY A 774 10.56 2.31 -2.63
C GLY A 774 9.88 0.94 -2.61
N SER A 775 8.99 0.69 -1.66
CA SER A 775 8.23 -0.57 -1.57
C SER A 775 7.29 -0.76 -2.76
N ASN A 776 6.52 0.26 -3.16
CA ASN A 776 5.66 0.18 -4.35
C ASN A 776 6.45 -0.11 -5.64
N CYS A 777 7.61 0.54 -5.81
CA CYS A 777 8.49 0.27 -6.95
C CYS A 777 8.96 -1.19 -6.95
N LEU A 778 9.38 -1.69 -5.79
CA LEU A 778 9.85 -3.06 -5.66
C LEU A 778 8.74 -4.11 -5.83
N LEU A 779 7.53 -3.83 -5.36
CA LEU A 779 6.36 -4.69 -5.58
C LEU A 779 5.97 -4.76 -7.07
N ASP A 780 5.96 -3.62 -7.77
CA ASP A 780 5.74 -3.59 -9.23
C ASP A 780 6.85 -4.35 -9.98
N LEU A 781 8.12 -4.16 -9.59
CA LEU A 781 9.24 -4.89 -10.17
C LEU A 781 9.16 -6.40 -9.91
N THR A 782 8.74 -6.79 -8.71
CA THR A 782 8.48 -8.19 -8.35
C THR A 782 7.41 -8.78 -9.27
N GLN A 783 6.30 -8.07 -9.48
CA GLN A 783 5.26 -8.51 -10.39
C GLN A 783 5.77 -8.65 -11.84
N ARG A 784 6.56 -7.68 -12.32
CA ARG A 784 7.17 -7.74 -13.67
C ARG A 784 8.17 -8.88 -13.80
N TYR A 785 8.99 -9.11 -12.77
CA TYR A 785 9.95 -10.21 -12.72
C TYR A 785 9.22 -11.55 -12.81
N LEU A 786 8.20 -11.77 -11.98
CA LEU A 786 7.40 -13.00 -11.97
C LEU A 786 6.57 -13.22 -13.25
N ASN A 787 6.22 -12.15 -13.97
CA ASN A 787 5.61 -12.26 -15.30
C ASN A 787 6.59 -12.77 -16.36
N LEU A 788 7.88 -12.44 -16.24
CA LEU A 788 8.95 -12.89 -17.14
C LEU A 788 9.50 -14.26 -16.73
N HIS A 789 9.56 -14.55 -15.43
CA HIS A 789 10.07 -15.79 -14.83
C HIS A 789 9.01 -16.49 -13.97
N PRO A 790 7.93 -17.06 -14.55
CA PRO A 790 6.87 -17.70 -13.78
C PRO A 790 7.33 -18.92 -12.95
N HIS A 791 8.45 -19.54 -13.33
CA HIS A 791 9.03 -20.69 -12.61
C HIS A 791 9.64 -20.30 -11.26
N GLU A 792 10.10 -19.05 -11.10
CA GLU A 792 10.68 -18.55 -9.84
C GLU A 792 9.62 -18.21 -8.78
N ARG A 793 8.31 -18.29 -9.11
CA ARG A 793 7.21 -18.03 -8.16
C ARG A 793 7.29 -18.89 -6.89
N ALA A 794 7.75 -20.13 -7.02
CA ALA A 794 7.82 -21.08 -5.92
C ALA A 794 9.03 -20.87 -4.99
N ASN A 795 10.02 -20.06 -5.39
CA ASN A 795 11.25 -19.82 -4.64
C ASN A 795 11.91 -18.48 -5.01
N MET A 796 11.16 -17.39 -4.90
CA MET A 796 11.69 -16.05 -5.20
C MET A 796 12.52 -15.52 -4.04
N SER A 797 13.64 -14.86 -4.34
CA SER A 797 14.56 -14.26 -3.39
C SER A 797 14.76 -12.77 -3.67
N LEU A 798 14.62 -11.97 -2.61
CA LEU A 798 14.69 -10.52 -2.68
C LEU A 798 15.65 -10.00 -1.61
N VAL A 799 16.73 -9.35 -2.02
CA VAL A 799 17.75 -8.81 -1.13
C VAL A 799 17.58 -7.30 -1.01
N LEU A 800 17.32 -6.82 0.20
CA LEU A 800 17.42 -5.42 0.56
C LEU A 800 18.85 -5.13 0.98
N TYR A 801 19.61 -4.55 0.04
CA TYR A 801 21.02 -4.28 0.19
C TYR A 801 21.25 -2.91 0.84
N ASN A 802 22.09 -2.85 1.87
CA ASN A 802 22.43 -1.64 2.65
C ASN A 802 21.20 -0.78 3.00
N CYS A 803 20.07 -1.42 3.32
CA CYS A 803 18.88 -0.70 3.80
C CYS A 803 19.19 -0.08 5.17
N ASP A 804 18.96 1.23 5.35
CA ASP A 804 19.20 1.96 6.61
C ASP A 804 17.91 2.24 7.41
N SER A 805 16.74 1.83 6.89
CA SER A 805 15.42 2.10 7.48
C SER A 805 14.66 0.80 7.77
N ALA A 806 14.10 0.69 8.98
CA ALA A 806 13.23 -0.44 9.33
C ALA A 806 11.86 -0.39 8.63
N ARG A 807 11.45 0.77 8.11
CA ARG A 807 10.13 0.97 7.47
C ARG A 807 10.01 0.24 6.14
N LEU A 808 11.08 0.24 5.33
CA LEU A 808 11.07 -0.38 4.00
C LEU A 808 10.83 -1.91 4.07
N PRO A 809 11.59 -2.69 4.88
CA PRO A 809 11.31 -4.11 5.05
C PRO A 809 9.88 -4.39 5.54
N GLN A 810 9.35 -3.57 6.46
CA GLN A 810 7.98 -3.74 6.99
C GLN A 810 6.92 -3.56 5.91
N GLN A 811 7.00 -2.47 5.15
CA GLN A 811 6.03 -2.19 4.09
C GLN A 811 6.12 -3.19 2.93
N ILE A 812 7.31 -3.70 2.60
CA ILE A 812 7.45 -4.75 1.59
C ILE A 812 6.77 -6.04 2.07
N VAL A 813 6.92 -6.39 3.34
CA VAL A 813 6.28 -7.58 3.93
C VAL A 813 4.76 -7.45 3.92
N GLU A 814 4.23 -6.28 4.29
CA GLU A 814 2.79 -5.98 4.22
C GLU A 814 2.30 -6.02 2.76
N GLY A 815 2.96 -5.32 1.86
CA GLY A 815 2.56 -5.23 0.46
C GLY A 815 2.71 -6.52 -0.34
N LEU A 816 3.71 -7.36 -0.03
CA LEU A 816 3.82 -8.71 -0.60
C LEU A 816 2.68 -9.61 -0.11
N GLY A 817 2.10 -9.34 1.06
CA GLY A 817 0.90 -10.01 1.53
C GLY A 817 -0.33 -9.68 0.70
N ASP A 818 -0.49 -8.42 0.30
CA ASP A 818 -1.59 -7.98 -0.57
C ASP A 818 -1.47 -8.47 -2.03
N VAL A 819 -0.24 -8.69 -2.52
CA VAL A 819 0.03 -9.28 -3.84
C VAL A 819 -0.28 -10.79 -3.87
N ASN A 820 -0.40 -11.44 -2.70
CA ASN A 820 -0.48 -12.89 -2.55
C ASN A 820 -1.92 -13.46 -2.64
N ASP A 821 -2.66 -13.09 -3.68
CA ASP A 821 -3.96 -13.70 -4.02
C ASP A 821 -3.80 -15.10 -4.69
N ASP A 822 -2.58 -15.48 -5.10
CA ASP A 822 -2.23 -16.76 -5.74
C ASP A 822 -1.49 -17.69 -4.74
N GLU A 823 -2.03 -18.87 -4.43
CA GLU A 823 -1.55 -19.72 -3.31
C GLU A 823 -0.13 -20.33 -3.50
N ASP A 824 0.54 -20.07 -4.62
CA ASP A 824 1.81 -20.72 -5.00
C ASP A 824 3.05 -19.81 -4.82
N MET A 825 2.91 -18.54 -4.41
CA MET A 825 4.06 -17.64 -4.27
C MET A 825 4.78 -17.86 -2.94
N ARG A 826 6.09 -18.16 -3.01
CA ARG A 826 7.00 -18.10 -1.86
C ARG A 826 8.08 -17.07 -2.14
N CYS A 827 8.21 -16.09 -1.25
CA CYS A 827 9.20 -15.03 -1.37
C CYS A 827 10.05 -14.97 -0.09
N GLN A 828 11.37 -15.00 -0.28
CA GLN A 828 12.35 -14.82 0.78
C GLN A 828 12.89 -13.40 0.73
N VAL A 829 12.55 -12.60 1.75
CA VAL A 829 13.10 -11.24 1.90
C VAL A 829 14.34 -11.30 2.77
N MET A 830 15.47 -10.85 2.24
CA MET A 830 16.78 -10.90 2.86
C MET A 830 17.33 -9.51 3.14
N LEU A 831 17.79 -9.28 4.37
CA LEU A 831 18.47 -8.04 4.73
C LEU A 831 19.98 -8.26 4.69
N ARG A 832 20.71 -7.44 3.93
CA ARG A 832 22.18 -7.43 3.91
C ARG A 832 22.68 -6.01 4.14
N HIS A 833 23.63 -5.82 5.04
CA HIS A 833 24.23 -4.53 5.32
C HIS A 833 25.74 -4.66 5.57
N THR A 834 26.54 -3.77 4.99
CA THR A 834 28.01 -3.75 5.12
C THR A 834 28.48 -3.43 6.54
N ASP A 835 27.70 -2.61 7.27
CA ASP A 835 27.86 -2.32 8.71
C ASP A 835 26.97 -3.25 9.56
N GLY A 836 27.61 -4.12 10.36
CA GLY A 836 26.92 -5.07 11.23
C GLY A 836 26.28 -4.46 12.49
N GLU A 837 26.66 -3.25 12.92
CA GLU A 837 25.93 -2.53 13.98
C GLU A 837 24.57 -2.06 13.47
N ARG A 838 24.56 -1.44 12.28
CA ARG A 838 23.31 -0.98 11.64
C ARG A 838 22.34 -2.12 11.35
N LEU A 839 22.83 -3.25 10.85
CA LEU A 839 21.98 -4.44 10.63
C LEU A 839 21.28 -4.89 11.91
N ARG A 840 22.01 -4.91 13.03
CA ARG A 840 21.47 -5.30 14.35
C ARG A 840 20.46 -4.28 14.87
N ASP A 841 20.69 -3.00 14.66
CA ASP A 841 19.77 -1.94 15.08
C ASP A 841 18.46 -1.96 14.29
N ILE A 842 18.53 -2.16 12.96
CA ILE A 842 17.35 -2.31 12.10
C ILE A 842 16.55 -3.56 12.49
N TYR A 843 17.24 -4.69 12.70
CA TYR A 843 16.59 -5.92 13.14
C TYR A 843 15.87 -5.73 14.49
N ARG A 844 16.52 -5.07 15.47
CA ARG A 844 15.89 -4.72 16.74
C ARG A 844 14.68 -3.79 16.53
N ALA A 845 14.80 -2.80 15.65
CA ALA A 845 13.70 -1.87 15.36
C ALA A 845 12.48 -2.62 14.80
N ILE A 846 12.67 -3.53 13.84
CA ILE A 846 11.60 -4.38 13.27
C ILE A 846 10.94 -5.24 14.36
N LEU A 847 11.72 -5.87 15.24
CA LEU A 847 11.17 -6.68 16.34
C LEU A 847 10.40 -5.84 17.37
N THR A 848 10.81 -4.59 17.58
CA THR A 848 10.18 -3.71 18.60
C THR A 848 8.92 -3.04 18.07
N SER A 849 8.87 -2.63 16.80
CA SER A 849 7.65 -2.03 16.21
C SER A 849 6.53 -3.06 16.04
N ALA A 850 6.87 -4.33 15.85
CA ALA A 850 5.92 -5.44 15.79
C ALA A 850 5.15 -5.67 17.12
N SER A 851 5.52 -5.03 18.24
CA SER A 851 4.76 -5.15 19.49
C SER A 851 3.43 -4.38 19.51
N ASN A 852 3.20 -3.46 18.55
CA ASN A 852 1.93 -2.71 18.44
C ASN A 852 0.90 -3.39 17.52
N SER A 853 1.30 -4.42 16.76
CA SER A 853 0.43 -5.32 16.00
C SER A 853 0.77 -6.75 16.41
N PRO A 854 0.10 -7.29 17.44
CA PRO A 854 0.34 -8.66 17.89
C PRO A 854 0.17 -9.69 16.77
N GLU A 855 -0.55 -9.35 15.69
CA GLU A 855 -0.79 -10.25 14.56
C GLU A 855 0.45 -10.53 13.69
N VAL A 856 1.53 -9.73 13.78
CA VAL A 856 2.75 -9.96 13.00
C VAL A 856 3.68 -11.01 13.67
N LEU A 857 3.52 -11.27 14.98
CA LEU A 857 4.35 -12.23 15.72
C LEU A 857 3.60 -13.14 16.71
N ALA A 858 2.30 -12.94 16.95
CA ALA A 858 1.46 -13.88 17.69
C ALA A 858 0.84 -14.86 16.70
N ALA A 859 1.32 -16.10 16.77
CA ALA A 859 0.73 -17.24 16.08
C ALA A 859 -0.71 -17.44 16.56
N SER A 860 -1.67 -17.06 15.72
CA SER A 860 -2.98 -17.72 15.71
C SER A 860 -2.96 -18.75 14.59
N GLU A 861 -3.74 -19.82 14.70
CA GLU A 861 -3.78 -20.90 13.70
C GLU A 861 -4.13 -20.42 12.27
N VAL A 862 -4.64 -19.19 12.11
CA VAL A 862 -4.92 -18.56 10.81
C VAL A 862 -3.68 -17.92 10.17
N THR A 863 -2.66 -17.51 10.95
CA THR A 863 -1.42 -16.89 10.45
C THR A 863 -0.28 -17.88 10.16
N GLN A 864 -0.49 -19.19 10.38
CA GLN A 864 0.50 -20.22 10.02
C GLN A 864 0.72 -20.32 8.49
N ASP A 865 -0.30 -20.09 7.67
CA ASP A 865 -0.20 -20.23 6.20
C ASP A 865 0.52 -19.04 5.53
N PHE A 866 0.44 -17.84 6.14
CA PHE A 866 1.15 -16.63 5.70
C PHE A 866 2.65 -16.68 6.03
N MET A 867 2.99 -17.02 7.28
CA MET A 867 4.39 -17.14 7.74
C MET A 867 5.13 -18.35 7.16
N ALA A 868 4.41 -19.35 6.62
CA ALA A 868 5.03 -20.47 5.91
C ALA A 868 5.53 -20.10 4.50
N ARG A 869 4.98 -19.03 3.88
CA ARG A 869 5.23 -18.65 2.47
C ARG A 869 6.11 -17.42 2.32
N LEU A 870 6.05 -16.49 3.26
CA LEU A 870 6.96 -15.35 3.33
C LEU A 870 8.05 -15.62 4.38
N ARG A 871 9.30 -15.84 3.94
CA ARG A 871 10.43 -16.04 4.85
C ARG A 871 11.25 -14.77 4.91
N ILE A 872 11.11 -13.98 5.97
CA ILE A 872 12.07 -12.91 6.25
C ILE A 872 13.32 -13.56 6.86
N SER A 873 14.39 -13.63 6.10
CA SER A 873 15.66 -14.21 6.54
C SER A 873 16.71 -13.13 6.63
N VAL A 874 17.18 -12.79 7.81
CA VAL A 874 18.34 -11.89 7.94
C VAL A 874 19.59 -12.70 7.62
N ILE A 875 20.21 -12.44 6.47
CA ILE A 875 21.56 -12.94 6.22
C ILE A 875 22.49 -12.05 7.04
N ALA A 876 22.85 -12.50 8.23
CA ALA A 876 23.85 -11.82 9.05
C ALA A 876 25.28 -12.02 8.53
N ASP A 877 25.43 -12.60 7.33
CA ASP A 877 26.72 -13.03 6.83
C ASP A 877 27.45 -11.86 6.15
N GLN A 878 28.57 -11.45 6.75
CA GLN A 878 29.60 -10.66 6.08
C GLN A 878 30.40 -11.51 5.08
N ALA A 879 29.91 -12.69 4.70
CA ALA A 879 30.49 -13.50 3.65
C ALA A 879 30.71 -12.65 2.38
N PRO A 880 31.92 -12.74 1.80
CA PRO A 880 32.21 -12.06 0.55
C PRO A 880 31.17 -12.46 -0.51
N PRO A 881 30.85 -11.56 -1.45
CA PRO A 881 29.96 -11.91 -2.55
C PRO A 881 30.46 -13.18 -3.24
N PRO A 882 29.56 -14.07 -3.70
CA PRO A 882 29.96 -15.21 -4.52
C PRO A 882 30.77 -14.73 -5.73
N ASP A 883 31.73 -15.54 -6.17
CA ASP A 883 32.46 -15.22 -7.40
C ASP A 883 31.45 -15.17 -8.55
N ALA A 884 31.56 -14.18 -9.44
CA ALA A 884 30.70 -14.07 -10.63
C ALA A 884 30.66 -15.36 -11.48
N ARG A 885 31.68 -16.22 -11.34
CA ARG A 885 31.77 -17.54 -11.98
C ARG A 885 30.83 -18.59 -11.39
N ASP A 886 30.43 -18.46 -10.12
CA ASP A 886 29.58 -19.40 -9.41
C ASP A 886 28.09 -19.18 -9.69
N GLY A 887 27.75 -18.13 -10.44
CA GLY A 887 26.38 -17.72 -10.75
C GLY A 887 25.80 -16.78 -9.69
N ARG A 888 24.70 -16.11 -10.06
CA ARG A 888 24.04 -15.12 -9.20
C ARG A 888 23.06 -15.86 -8.28
N PRO A 889 23.23 -15.80 -6.95
CA PRO A 889 22.45 -16.62 -6.01
C PRO A 889 21.03 -16.10 -5.75
N TYR A 890 20.72 -14.83 -6.06
CA TYR A 890 19.44 -14.20 -5.75
C TYR A 890 18.76 -13.58 -6.98
N ASP A 891 17.44 -13.42 -6.93
CA ASP A 891 16.65 -12.94 -8.07
C ASP A 891 16.70 -11.42 -8.20
N ILE A 892 16.31 -10.71 -7.13
CA ILE A 892 16.28 -9.24 -7.12
C ILE A 892 17.14 -8.71 -5.98
N VAL A 893 18.09 -7.85 -6.30
CA VAL A 893 18.83 -7.05 -5.33
C VAL A 893 18.36 -5.61 -5.44
N PHE A 894 17.71 -5.12 -4.39
CA PHE A 894 17.16 -3.77 -4.30
C PHE A 894 18.02 -2.91 -3.38
N SER A 895 18.45 -1.78 -3.91
CA SER A 895 19.20 -0.74 -3.19
C SER A 895 18.38 0.53 -3.17
N GLN A 896 17.91 0.94 -1.97
CA GLN A 896 17.25 2.24 -1.78
C GLN A 896 18.22 3.23 -1.15
N ASP A 897 18.50 4.31 -1.88
CA ASP A 897 19.40 5.40 -1.49
C ASP A 897 20.82 4.94 -1.11
N VAL A 898 21.25 3.74 -1.52
CA VAL A 898 22.56 3.20 -1.15
C VAL A 898 23.67 3.92 -1.91
N ILE A 899 23.46 4.12 -3.20
CA ILE A 899 24.47 4.70 -4.08
C ILE A 899 24.50 6.21 -3.83
N SER A 900 23.33 6.85 -3.70
CA SER A 900 23.21 8.26 -3.37
C SER A 900 23.93 8.67 -2.07
N ARG A 901 23.99 7.79 -1.06
CA ARG A 901 24.76 8.01 0.21
C ARG A 901 26.27 8.11 0.02
N HIS A 902 26.83 7.59 -1.07
CA HIS A 902 28.26 7.67 -1.39
C HIS A 902 28.61 8.83 -2.32
N ALA A 903 27.62 9.60 -2.76
CA ALA A 903 27.84 10.79 -3.54
C ALA A 903 28.58 11.87 -2.75
N SER A 904 29.21 12.82 -3.45
CA SER A 904 29.67 14.08 -2.89
C SER A 904 28.75 15.23 -3.30
N VAL A 905 28.75 16.31 -2.52
CA VAL A 905 28.10 17.56 -2.90
C VAL A 905 29.10 18.40 -3.68
N GLU A 906 28.84 18.55 -4.98
CA GLU A 906 29.61 19.40 -5.88
C GLU A 906 28.79 20.61 -6.34
N TRP A 907 29.45 21.58 -6.98
CA TRP A 907 28.80 22.80 -7.46
C TRP A 907 29.18 23.05 -8.91
N TYR A 908 28.17 23.15 -9.78
CA TYR A 908 28.36 23.36 -11.21
C TYR A 908 27.82 24.72 -11.64
N ARG A 909 28.48 25.32 -12.64
CA ARG A 909 28.06 26.59 -13.22
C ARG A 909 27.05 26.33 -14.34
N GLU A 910 25.83 26.76 -14.12
CA GLU A 910 24.74 26.60 -15.07
C GLU A 910 24.20 27.96 -15.52
N SER A 911 23.48 27.97 -16.65
CA SER A 911 22.87 29.19 -17.18
C SER A 911 21.91 29.80 -16.16
N ALA A 912 22.11 31.07 -15.84
CA ALA A 912 21.34 31.78 -14.83
C ALA A 912 20.22 32.65 -15.42
N ASP A 913 19.73 32.30 -16.61
CA ASP A 913 18.58 32.97 -17.24
C ASP A 913 17.30 32.70 -16.41
N PRO A 914 16.67 33.74 -15.83
CA PRO A 914 15.55 33.54 -14.92
C PRO A 914 14.26 33.24 -15.68
N ALA A 915 13.58 32.16 -15.30
CA ALA A 915 12.20 31.91 -15.71
C ALA A 915 11.21 32.82 -14.95
N ASP A 916 10.03 33.05 -15.53
CA ASP A 916 8.96 33.77 -14.82
C ASP A 916 8.37 32.88 -13.72
N ILE A 917 8.44 33.34 -12.46
CA ILE A 917 7.87 32.65 -11.30
C ILE A 917 6.37 32.38 -11.45
N ALA A 918 5.66 33.16 -12.27
CA ALA A 918 4.25 32.99 -12.53
C ALA A 918 3.90 31.80 -13.43
N THR A 919 4.88 31.24 -14.15
CA THR A 919 4.69 30.10 -15.05
C THR A 919 5.58 28.91 -14.72
N LEU A 920 6.69 29.12 -14.00
CA LEU A 920 7.64 28.09 -13.61
C LEU A 920 6.98 26.93 -12.84
N LEU A 921 7.23 25.71 -13.31
CA LEU A 921 6.83 24.45 -12.69
C LEU A 921 8.10 23.59 -12.50
N PRO A 922 8.73 23.63 -11.30
CA PRO A 922 10.01 22.96 -11.07
C PRO A 922 10.00 21.44 -11.31
N ALA A 923 8.86 20.78 -11.04
CA ALA A 923 8.72 19.32 -11.20
C ALA A 923 8.90 18.84 -12.66
N ARG A 924 8.65 19.71 -13.64
CA ARG A 924 8.75 19.38 -15.07
C ARG A 924 10.18 19.41 -15.63
N TRP A 925 11.16 19.80 -14.83
CA TRP A 925 12.55 19.90 -15.25
C TRP A 925 13.35 18.69 -14.76
N SER A 926 14.04 18.02 -15.69
CA SER A 926 14.95 16.93 -15.34
C SER A 926 16.04 17.41 -14.39
N ARG A 927 16.13 16.77 -13.22
CA ARG A 927 17.24 16.98 -12.27
C ARG A 927 18.51 16.26 -12.70
N ARG A 928 18.43 15.27 -13.59
CA ARG A 928 19.61 14.59 -14.11
C ARG A 928 20.37 15.55 -15.04
N ARG A 929 21.64 15.80 -14.72
CA ARG A 929 22.53 16.59 -15.57
C ARG A 929 23.01 15.74 -16.75
N PRO A 930 22.88 16.21 -18.00
CA PRO A 930 23.44 15.51 -19.15
C PRO A 930 24.96 15.38 -19.01
N GLY A 931 25.47 14.16 -19.21
CA GLY A 931 26.90 13.84 -19.24
C GLY A 931 27.30 13.31 -20.62
N ALA A 932 28.60 13.40 -20.94
CA ALA A 932 29.15 12.75 -22.13
C ALA A 932 29.25 11.23 -21.92
N MET A 933 29.31 10.46 -22.99
CA MET A 933 29.37 8.98 -22.91
C MET A 933 30.64 8.47 -22.19
N ASP A 934 31.71 9.25 -22.21
CA ASP A 934 33.00 8.98 -21.55
C ASP A 934 33.11 9.59 -20.15
N ASP A 935 32.05 10.23 -19.64
CA ASP A 935 32.03 10.77 -18.29
C ASP A 935 31.84 9.64 -17.26
N LEU A 936 32.81 9.48 -16.37
CA LEU A 936 32.74 8.53 -15.25
C LEU A 936 32.05 9.15 -14.02
N LYS A 937 31.29 10.23 -14.23
CA LYS A 937 30.55 10.92 -13.19
C LYS A 937 29.07 11.00 -13.56
N SER A 938 28.22 10.71 -12.58
CA SER A 938 26.78 10.90 -12.69
C SER A 938 26.36 12.03 -11.76
N CYS A 939 25.65 13.03 -12.27
CA CYS A 939 25.28 14.22 -11.51
C CYS A 939 23.76 14.46 -11.53
N VAL A 940 23.21 14.76 -10.35
CA VAL A 940 21.80 15.14 -10.18
C VAL A 940 21.75 16.47 -9.44
N TYR A 941 21.02 17.45 -9.99
CA TYR A 941 20.80 18.73 -9.32
C TYR A 941 19.95 18.54 -8.07
N LEU A 942 20.33 19.20 -6.97
CA LEU A 942 19.59 19.18 -5.71
C LEU A 942 18.36 20.12 -5.72
N CYS A 943 18.23 20.94 -6.75
CA CYS A 943 17.08 21.79 -7.02
C CYS A 943 16.85 21.84 -8.54
N SER A 944 15.71 22.35 -8.99
CA SER A 944 15.44 22.59 -10.40
C SER A 944 16.59 23.35 -11.06
N PRO A 945 17.12 22.90 -12.21
CA PRO A 945 18.18 23.62 -12.92
C PRO A 945 17.70 24.97 -13.47
N VAL A 946 16.38 25.15 -13.61
CA VAL A 946 15.75 26.41 -14.00
C VAL A 946 15.13 27.07 -12.77
N GLN A 947 15.45 28.34 -12.57
CA GLN A 947 15.07 29.11 -11.40
C GLN A 947 14.47 30.45 -11.83
N SER A 948 13.58 31.01 -10.99
CA SER A 948 13.12 32.37 -11.19
C SER A 948 14.16 33.39 -10.71
N ARG A 949 13.92 34.69 -10.93
CA ARG A 949 14.75 35.76 -10.36
C ARG A 949 14.86 35.61 -8.84
N GLU A 950 13.74 35.34 -8.18
CA GLU A 950 13.64 35.14 -6.74
C GLU A 950 14.39 33.87 -6.29
N GLY A 951 14.24 32.77 -7.03
CA GLY A 951 14.97 31.53 -6.80
C GLY A 951 16.48 31.72 -6.90
N TRP A 952 16.96 32.43 -7.94
CA TRP A 952 18.37 32.76 -8.10
C TRP A 952 18.91 33.67 -7.00
N ALA A 953 18.14 34.65 -6.51
CA ALA A 953 18.55 35.51 -5.41
C ALA A 953 18.73 34.70 -4.11
N HIS A 954 17.79 33.78 -3.81
CA HIS A 954 17.87 32.85 -2.68
C HIS A 954 19.07 31.89 -2.79
N LEU A 955 19.24 31.23 -3.95
CA LEU A 955 20.37 30.33 -4.22
C LEU A 955 21.72 31.05 -4.13
N SER A 956 21.79 32.28 -4.60
CA SER A 956 23.03 33.03 -4.53
C SER A 956 23.31 33.49 -3.09
N ALA A 957 22.29 33.84 -2.31
CA ALA A 957 22.41 34.17 -0.88
C ALA A 957 22.94 32.98 -0.07
N LEU A 958 22.37 31.79 -0.24
CA LEU A 958 22.85 30.59 0.47
C LEU A 958 24.24 30.16 0.03
N THR A 959 24.58 30.34 -1.26
CA THR A 959 25.92 30.02 -1.78
C THR A 959 27.01 30.84 -1.08
N THR A 960 26.73 32.09 -0.68
CA THR A 960 27.72 32.96 0.00
C THR A 960 28.21 32.44 1.36
N PHE A 961 27.46 31.52 1.99
CA PHE A 961 27.84 30.85 3.23
C PHE A 961 28.60 29.53 2.99
N LEU A 962 28.40 28.91 1.83
CA LEU A 962 28.88 27.55 1.53
C LEU A 962 30.13 27.56 0.63
N LYS A 963 30.25 28.57 -0.22
CA LYS A 963 31.35 28.78 -1.17
C LYS A 963 31.75 30.26 -1.18
N SER A 964 32.94 30.55 -1.67
CA SER A 964 33.35 31.92 -1.99
C SER A 964 32.37 32.49 -3.03
N ASP A 965 31.71 33.61 -2.71
CA ASP A 965 30.78 34.28 -3.63
C ASP A 965 31.56 34.79 -4.84
N GLU A 966 31.49 34.06 -5.95
CA GLU A 966 32.15 34.42 -7.21
C GLU A 966 31.29 35.27 -8.13
N GLY A 967 30.06 35.61 -7.70
CA GLY A 967 29.08 36.34 -8.49
C GLY A 967 28.60 35.61 -9.74
N ASP A 968 27.89 36.35 -10.59
CA ASP A 968 27.59 35.93 -11.96
C ASP A 968 28.85 36.08 -12.82
N ARG A 969 29.25 35.03 -13.53
CA ARG A 969 30.30 35.11 -14.56
C ARG A 969 29.76 34.54 -15.86
N ASP A 970 29.76 35.35 -16.91
CA ASP A 970 29.29 34.99 -18.25
C ASP A 970 27.83 34.48 -18.29
N GLY A 971 26.95 35.02 -17.43
CA GLY A 971 25.54 34.61 -17.33
C GLY A 971 25.34 33.27 -16.63
N LYS A 972 26.33 32.80 -15.84
CA LYS A 972 26.29 31.52 -15.15
C LYS A 972 26.45 31.67 -13.64
N ARG A 973 25.71 30.86 -12.89
CA ARG A 973 25.73 30.79 -11.42
C ARG A 973 25.88 29.35 -10.94
N LEU A 974 26.30 29.20 -9.68
CA LEU A 974 26.53 27.90 -9.07
C LEU A 974 25.20 27.25 -8.65
N LEU A 975 25.02 25.98 -9.05
CA LEU A 975 23.99 25.10 -8.54
C LEU A 975 24.62 23.91 -7.83
N PRO A 976 24.06 23.49 -6.68
CA PRO A 976 24.54 22.31 -5.99
C PRO A 976 24.05 21.04 -6.69
N VAL A 977 24.94 20.08 -6.83
CA VAL A 977 24.64 18.76 -7.38
C VAL A 977 25.09 17.67 -6.42
N ARG A 978 24.34 16.58 -6.39
CA ARG A 978 24.80 15.30 -5.89
C ARG A 978 25.58 14.61 -7.01
N GLN A 979 26.88 14.40 -6.80
CA GLN A 979 27.77 13.77 -7.77
C GLN A 979 28.21 12.39 -7.29
N LEU A 980 28.05 11.40 -8.16
CA LEU A 980 28.67 10.09 -8.03
C LEU A 980 29.90 10.03 -8.93
N ASP A 981 31.01 9.52 -8.40
CA ASP A 981 32.23 9.24 -9.16
C ASP A 981 32.44 7.73 -9.21
N PHE A 982 32.34 7.13 -10.40
CA PHE A 982 32.51 5.69 -10.57
C PHE A 982 33.96 5.22 -10.38
N ARG A 983 34.92 6.14 -10.21
CA ARG A 983 36.30 5.81 -9.82
C ARG A 983 36.48 5.63 -8.32
N ASP A 984 35.47 5.98 -7.52
CA ASP A 984 35.48 5.71 -6.09
C ASP A 984 35.41 4.20 -5.85
N ASP A 985 36.44 3.64 -5.22
CA ASP A 985 36.57 2.21 -4.94
C ASP A 985 35.36 1.67 -4.17
N ARG A 986 34.75 2.48 -3.30
CA ARG A 986 33.59 2.07 -2.50
C ARG A 986 32.34 1.94 -3.38
N THR A 987 32.08 2.93 -4.21
CA THR A 987 30.98 2.91 -5.18
C THR A 987 31.15 1.76 -6.17
N ALA A 988 32.35 1.56 -6.72
CA ALA A 988 32.65 0.46 -7.62
C ALA A 988 32.42 -0.91 -6.96
N ARG A 989 32.85 -1.08 -5.71
CA ARG A 989 32.58 -2.30 -4.93
C ARG A 989 31.08 -2.55 -4.76
N ILE A 990 30.28 -1.55 -4.40
CA ILE A 990 28.82 -1.73 -4.24
C ILE A 990 28.17 -2.21 -5.53
N PHE A 991 28.55 -1.64 -6.68
CA PHE A 991 28.06 -2.13 -7.97
C PHE A 991 28.49 -3.56 -8.25
N GLN A 992 29.75 -3.90 -7.99
CA GLN A 992 30.25 -5.26 -8.14
C GLN A 992 29.49 -6.25 -7.24
N GLU A 993 29.41 -5.97 -5.93
CA GLU A 993 28.72 -6.83 -4.97
C GLU A 993 27.24 -7.04 -5.34
N THR A 994 26.53 -5.97 -5.71
CA THR A 994 25.10 -6.09 -6.07
C THR A 994 24.88 -6.91 -7.34
N HIS A 995 25.75 -6.80 -8.36
CA HIS A 995 25.69 -7.59 -9.59
C HIS A 995 26.14 -9.04 -9.42
N ASP A 996 27.05 -9.30 -8.48
CA ASP A 996 27.48 -10.65 -8.12
C ASP A 996 26.38 -11.36 -7.31
N LEU A 997 25.55 -10.60 -6.57
CA LEU A 997 24.46 -11.13 -5.76
C LEU A 997 23.16 -11.42 -6.55
N GLY A 998 22.76 -10.54 -7.47
CA GLY A 998 21.39 -10.51 -7.99
C GLY A 998 21.26 -10.63 -9.50
N ALA A 999 20.29 -11.43 -9.98
CA ALA A 999 19.93 -11.50 -11.39
C ALA A 999 19.46 -10.14 -11.92
N TRP A 1000 18.55 -9.47 -11.19
CA TRP A 1000 18.13 -8.09 -11.40
C TRP A 1000 18.69 -7.21 -10.29
N VAL A 1001 19.44 -6.17 -10.66
CA VAL A 1001 19.91 -5.15 -9.73
C VAL A 1001 19.11 -3.89 -9.96
N VAL A 1002 18.48 -3.42 -8.89
CA VAL A 1002 17.61 -2.25 -8.92
C VAL A 1002 18.17 -1.23 -7.94
N ASN A 1003 18.54 -0.08 -8.48
CA ASN A 1003 18.92 1.07 -7.69
C ASN A 1003 17.78 2.09 -7.73
N PHE A 1004 17.18 2.34 -6.57
CA PHE A 1004 16.14 3.32 -6.37
C PHE A 1004 16.72 4.46 -5.52
N ASP A 1005 17.22 5.48 -6.20
CA ASP A 1005 17.69 6.73 -5.57
C ASP A 1005 16.70 7.85 -5.93
N GLU A 1006 16.52 8.82 -5.03
CA GLU A 1006 15.72 10.04 -5.25
C GLU A 1006 16.06 10.85 -6.52
#